data_AF-A0AAV2U237-F1
#
_entry.id   AF-A0AAV2U237-F1
#
_cell.length_a   1.000
_cell.length_b   1.000
_cell.length_c   1.000
_cell.angle_alpha   90.00
_cell.angle_beta   90.00
_cell.angle_gamma   90.00
#
_symmetry.space_group_name_H-M   'P 1'
#
loop_
_entity.id
_entity.type
_entity.pdbx_description
1 polymer ?
#
loop_
_entity_poly.entity_id
_entity_poly.type
_entity_poly.pdbx_seq_one_letter_code
_entity_poly.pdbx_strand_id
1 'polypeptide(L)'
;MIAFLFIPYSVSGEPKYVQEYFVKERGIQYFGEGSGASVFYSLKDMLDRNSVAWSPVPKQIIDYITNTEACYFSHPDSPKDDCQLFGSNTYEKKWFLTDFSEQKYGAEEENGIFGNEYAKHFVYPFREDIPFYSESEKLYKLPVLYQSYLYDNYETEKTSRPLNALINNRVYDFNVLAIDNYRSKFPDETRGLTLTVKNQSEVRGATLQLLKMVLQDSLWEPRFNSDVHHLETQNANIRFNSTNTRLTVHENYQGDGSRFFIKFNPKEATQPVLTFDKDVTGTSNIVFEKPIDDLKSLDGHQIIKVNGTADKHAFRLSGKHQKGIYTLSLQQRPEGFFTKVQERDDIAIYAQQAQAANTLFALRLNDKNSDIFDRTLPRKGLWLRLISGHLSQDVQGKTAPVEGNRKGIQLGGDVFSLQNQDYQLSFGLMGGQAEQRSTFRNSDTDNLTTGSMKGFGAGIYATWHQLQDKQTGAYVDSWVQYQRFRHRINTEDGIERFTSKGITASIEAGYNALLAEHLTEKGTQIRFYLQPQAQLTYLGVNGDLTDSGNSKVNLLGSRQLQSRVGAQAKAQFTFTNGVIFQPFVALNSIYQQKPFGVEIDNERRVINNKTAIESQLGVALKIKSHLTLQATFNRQTGKHHHAKQGALNLQWTF
;
A
#
# COMPACT_ATOMS: atom_id res chain seq x y z
N MET A 1 19.35 38.95 3.91
CA MET A 1 20.26 38.92 2.75
C MET A 1 20.31 40.34 2.23
N ILE A 2 21.47 40.77 1.78
CA ILE A 2 21.67 42.04 1.11
C ILE A 2 22.55 41.67 -0.08
N ALA A 3 22.09 41.94 -1.30
CA ALA A 3 22.95 41.90 -2.46
C ALA A 3 23.65 43.26 -2.60
N PHE A 4 24.83 43.28 -3.20
CA PHE A 4 25.48 44.51 -3.67
C PHE A 4 25.32 44.60 -5.17
N LEU A 5 25.49 45.80 -5.72
CA LEU A 5 25.67 45.99 -7.15
C LEU A 5 26.69 47.12 -7.32
N PHE A 6 27.96 46.78 -7.52
CA PHE A 6 29.00 47.80 -7.68
C PHE A 6 28.78 48.54 -9.01
N ILE A 7 28.63 49.86 -8.95
CA ILE A 7 28.61 50.76 -10.11
C ILE A 7 29.72 51.78 -9.86
N PRO A 8 30.79 51.84 -10.67
CA PRO A 8 31.82 52.86 -10.50
C PRO A 8 31.20 54.24 -10.66
N TYR A 9 31.40 55.10 -9.65
CA TYR A 9 30.79 56.42 -9.60
C TYR A 9 31.67 57.45 -10.31
N SER A 10 31.06 58.23 -11.21
CA SER A 10 31.52 59.54 -11.66
C SER A 10 30.28 60.44 -11.79
N VAL A 11 30.03 61.32 -10.81
CA VAL A 11 28.79 62.14 -10.76
C VAL A 11 28.77 63.41 -11.58
N SER A 12 29.53 63.43 -12.66
CA SER A 12 29.31 64.39 -13.73
C SER A 12 29.14 63.66 -15.07
N GLY A 13 27.89 63.51 -15.53
CA GLY A 13 27.60 63.21 -16.95
C GLY A 13 26.81 61.94 -17.29
N GLU A 14 26.22 61.20 -16.34
CA GLU A 14 25.47 59.97 -16.67
C GLU A 14 24.16 60.24 -17.45
N PRO A 15 23.79 59.39 -18.44
CA PRO A 15 22.50 59.44 -19.10
C PRO A 15 21.34 59.15 -18.15
N LYS A 16 20.27 59.95 -18.28
CA LYS A 16 19.07 59.89 -17.44
C LYS A 16 18.45 58.48 -17.31
N TYR A 17 18.54 57.65 -18.34
CA TYR A 17 17.98 56.29 -18.32
C TYR A 17 18.72 55.34 -17.36
N VAL A 18 20.00 55.58 -17.09
CA VAL A 18 20.81 54.76 -16.18
C VAL A 18 20.42 55.06 -14.73
N GLN A 19 20.28 56.34 -14.40
CA GLN A 19 19.76 56.77 -13.11
C GLN A 19 18.32 56.30 -12.87
N GLU A 20 17.43 56.40 -13.87
CA GLU A 20 16.05 55.93 -13.72
C GLU A 20 15.97 54.43 -13.48
N TYR A 21 16.75 53.63 -14.22
CA TYR A 21 16.82 52.17 -14.01
C TYR A 21 17.22 51.80 -12.58
N PHE A 22 18.29 52.42 -12.07
CA PHE A 22 18.83 52.06 -10.76
C PHE A 22 18.04 52.63 -9.58
N VAL A 23 17.55 53.88 -9.70
CA VAL A 23 16.83 54.56 -8.61
C VAL A 23 15.35 54.16 -8.57
N LYS A 24 14.65 54.08 -9.72
CA LYS A 24 13.22 53.78 -9.75
C LYS A 24 12.90 52.29 -9.91
N GLU A 25 13.61 51.57 -10.77
CA GLU A 25 13.26 50.16 -11.04
C GLU A 25 13.93 49.21 -10.05
N ARG A 26 15.21 49.44 -9.72
CA ARG A 26 15.98 48.57 -8.81
C ARG A 26 15.93 48.99 -7.34
N GLY A 27 15.48 50.20 -7.04
CA GLY A 27 15.27 50.69 -5.67
C GLY A 27 16.56 50.94 -4.88
N ILE A 28 17.58 51.56 -5.49
CA ILE A 28 18.79 52.00 -4.76
C ILE A 28 18.40 52.92 -3.60
N GLN A 29 18.87 52.60 -2.39
CA GLN A 29 18.60 53.38 -1.17
C GLN A 29 19.78 54.24 -0.68
N TYR A 30 21.01 54.03 -1.17
CA TYR A 30 22.18 54.77 -0.68
C TYR A 30 23.26 54.96 -1.75
N PHE A 31 23.88 56.14 -1.77
CA PHE A 31 25.11 56.46 -2.48
C PHE A 31 26.19 56.74 -1.42
N GLY A 32 27.22 55.90 -1.32
CA GLY A 32 28.35 56.16 -0.43
C GLY A 32 29.33 57.15 -1.05
N GLU A 33 30.04 57.93 -0.22
CA GLU A 33 31.21 58.73 -0.64
C GLU A 33 32.39 57.79 -0.91
N GLY A 34 32.37 57.16 -2.08
CA GLY A 34 33.32 56.16 -2.52
C GLY A 34 32.79 55.51 -3.79
N SER A 35 33.67 55.05 -4.67
CA SER A 35 33.42 54.68 -6.07
C SER A 35 32.48 53.47 -6.33
N GLY A 36 31.35 53.34 -5.62
CA GLY A 36 30.39 52.23 -5.75
C GLY A 36 28.94 52.56 -5.35
N ALA A 37 27.95 52.13 -6.15
CA ALA A 37 26.54 52.04 -5.73
C ALA A 37 26.19 50.66 -5.12
N SER A 38 25.00 50.46 -4.52
CA SER A 38 24.58 49.17 -3.93
C SER A 38 23.05 48.99 -3.91
N VAL A 39 22.56 47.78 -4.24
CA VAL A 39 21.11 47.44 -4.32
C VAL A 39 20.74 46.28 -3.40
N PHE A 40 19.89 46.51 -2.40
CA PHE A 40 19.58 45.57 -1.32
C PHE A 40 18.28 44.79 -1.63
N TYR A 41 18.31 43.44 -1.54
CA TYR A 41 17.12 42.59 -1.69
C TYR A 41 16.85 41.78 -0.43
N SER A 42 15.60 41.76 0.04
CA SER A 42 15.22 40.97 1.22
C SER A 42 15.24 39.47 0.92
N LEU A 43 15.27 38.63 1.96
CA LEU A 43 15.10 37.17 1.77
C LEU A 43 13.77 36.85 1.08
N LYS A 44 12.72 37.64 1.35
CA LYS A 44 11.43 37.50 0.69
C LYS A 44 11.53 37.75 -0.82
N ASP A 45 12.29 38.77 -1.23
CA ASP A 45 12.53 39.08 -2.65
C ASP A 45 13.40 38.02 -3.33
N MET A 46 14.43 37.52 -2.63
CA MET A 46 15.28 36.43 -3.13
C MET A 46 14.51 35.11 -3.26
N LEU A 47 13.47 34.87 -2.47
CA LEU A 47 12.62 33.68 -2.55
C LEU A 47 11.46 33.82 -3.57
N ASP A 48 11.18 35.04 -4.05
CA ASP A 48 10.17 35.30 -5.08
C ASP A 48 10.83 35.48 -6.46
N ARG A 49 10.68 34.48 -7.34
CA ARG A 49 11.27 34.48 -8.70
C ARG A 49 10.78 35.62 -9.59
N ASN A 50 9.63 36.22 -9.26
CA ASN A 50 9.10 37.37 -10.00
C ASN A 50 9.55 38.71 -9.43
N SER A 51 10.34 38.70 -8.34
CA SER A 51 10.84 39.92 -7.76
C SER A 51 11.88 40.59 -8.67
N VAL A 52 12.10 41.88 -8.42
CA VAL A 52 13.13 42.63 -9.13
C VAL A 52 14.53 42.01 -8.94
N ALA A 53 14.79 41.27 -7.85
CA ALA A 53 16.07 40.62 -7.59
C ALA A 53 16.49 39.66 -8.72
N TRP A 54 15.51 39.06 -9.39
CA TRP A 54 15.69 38.07 -10.46
C TRP A 54 15.40 38.62 -11.86
N SER A 55 14.98 39.88 -11.97
CA SER A 55 14.72 40.51 -13.27
C SER A 55 16.03 40.65 -14.07
N PRO A 56 16.02 40.42 -15.40
CA PRO A 56 17.20 40.66 -16.24
C PRO A 56 17.63 42.12 -16.20
N VAL A 57 18.94 42.38 -16.34
CA VAL A 57 19.42 43.75 -16.54
C VAL A 57 19.23 44.10 -18.02
N PRO A 58 18.56 45.22 -18.37
CA PRO A 58 18.38 45.63 -19.75
C PRO A 58 19.73 45.75 -20.46
N LYS A 59 19.80 45.23 -21.69
CA LYS A 59 21.02 45.22 -22.49
C LYS A 59 21.64 46.61 -22.64
N GLN A 60 20.82 47.64 -22.79
CA GLN A 60 21.26 49.04 -22.88
C GLN A 60 21.97 49.55 -21.60
N ILE A 61 21.62 49.02 -20.43
CA ILE A 61 22.30 49.32 -19.16
C ILE A 61 23.63 48.57 -19.08
N ILE A 62 23.65 47.30 -19.49
CA ILE A 62 24.88 46.50 -19.58
C ILE A 62 25.87 47.19 -20.53
N ASP A 63 25.42 47.50 -21.75
CA ASP A 63 26.22 48.12 -22.80
C ASP A 63 26.78 49.49 -22.36
N TYR A 64 26.00 50.29 -21.61
CA TYR A 64 26.47 51.56 -21.05
C TYR A 64 27.58 51.38 -20.02
N ILE A 65 27.37 50.48 -19.06
CA ILE A 65 28.36 50.20 -18.00
C ILE A 65 29.67 49.70 -18.60
N THR A 66 29.61 48.83 -19.62
CA THR A 66 30.81 48.32 -20.29
C THR A 66 31.54 49.32 -21.18
N ASN A 67 30.91 50.43 -21.57
CA ASN A 67 31.46 51.37 -22.58
C ASN A 67 31.77 52.78 -22.05
N THR A 68 31.67 53.03 -20.74
CA THR A 68 31.84 54.38 -20.15
C THR A 68 33.24 54.66 -19.62
N GLU A 69 33.71 55.91 -19.76
CA GLU A 69 35.00 56.39 -19.24
C GLU A 69 35.08 56.37 -17.70
N ALA A 70 33.96 56.21 -16.98
CA ALA A 70 33.97 55.97 -15.54
C ALA A 70 34.75 54.70 -15.14
N CYS A 71 35.06 53.84 -16.11
CA CYS A 71 35.90 52.66 -15.94
C CYS A 71 37.42 52.92 -16.05
N TYR A 72 37.87 54.17 -16.24
CA TYR A 72 39.30 54.50 -16.45
C TYR A 72 40.14 54.68 -15.17
N PHE A 73 39.53 54.76 -13.98
CA PHE A 73 40.22 55.28 -12.79
C PHE A 73 40.94 54.24 -11.89
N SER A 74 41.05 52.96 -12.27
CA SER A 74 41.72 51.98 -11.41
C SER A 74 43.23 51.82 -11.59
N HIS A 75 43.86 52.04 -12.76
CA HIS A 75 45.32 52.26 -12.92
C HIS A 75 45.75 52.44 -14.40
N PRO A 76 46.91 53.10 -14.69
CA PRO A 76 47.36 53.38 -16.07
C PRO A 76 47.73 52.14 -16.91
N ASP A 77 47.90 50.97 -16.28
CA ASP A 77 48.44 49.76 -16.92
C ASP A 77 47.46 48.57 -16.99
N SER A 78 46.17 48.73 -16.65
CA SER A 78 45.17 47.66 -16.84
C SER A 78 44.17 47.99 -17.97
N PRO A 79 44.02 47.12 -19.00
CA PRO A 79 43.06 47.35 -20.07
C PRO A 79 41.64 46.97 -19.61
N LYS A 80 40.67 47.87 -19.82
CA LYS A 80 39.21 47.71 -20.05
C LYS A 80 38.35 46.71 -19.22
N ASP A 81 38.89 45.83 -18.39
CA ASP A 81 38.22 44.59 -17.93
C ASP A 81 37.62 44.67 -16.51
N ASP A 82 37.75 45.79 -15.81
CA ASP A 82 37.28 46.00 -14.42
C ASP A 82 35.81 46.46 -14.29
N CYS A 83 35.08 46.67 -15.40
CA CYS A 83 33.66 47.05 -15.36
C CYS A 83 32.75 45.82 -15.21
N GLN A 84 32.39 45.45 -13.98
CA GLN A 84 31.57 44.26 -13.72
C GLN A 84 30.45 44.48 -12.69
N LEU A 85 29.28 43.87 -12.97
CA LEU A 85 28.10 43.85 -12.10
C LEU A 85 28.24 42.73 -11.05
N PHE A 86 28.81 43.04 -9.88
CA PHE A 86 28.95 42.09 -8.78
C PHE A 86 27.71 42.06 -7.88
N GLY A 87 27.23 40.86 -7.53
CA GLY A 87 26.50 40.66 -6.28
C GLY A 87 27.49 40.20 -5.21
N SER A 88 27.51 40.79 -4.02
CA SER A 88 28.21 40.25 -2.84
C SER A 88 27.29 40.30 -1.62
N ASN A 89 27.63 39.59 -0.55
CA ASN A 89 27.01 39.75 0.76
C ASN A 89 27.87 40.73 1.59
N THR A 90 27.27 41.76 2.21
CA THR A 90 27.99 42.93 2.76
C THR A 90 29.05 42.64 3.80
N TYR A 91 29.01 41.48 4.46
CA TYR A 91 29.80 41.27 5.66
C TYR A 91 31.30 41.05 5.42
N GLU A 92 31.75 40.99 4.16
CA GLU A 92 33.15 40.68 3.81
C GLU A 92 34.02 41.89 3.42
N LYS A 93 33.48 43.11 3.29
CA LYS A 93 34.29 44.30 2.93
C LYS A 93 34.10 45.45 3.90
N LYS A 94 34.76 45.37 5.07
CA LYS A 94 34.75 46.44 6.07
C LYS A 94 35.66 47.63 5.73
N TRP A 95 36.58 47.51 4.77
CA TRP A 95 37.53 48.59 4.44
C TRP A 95 36.95 49.72 3.57
N PHE A 96 35.70 49.60 3.08
CA PHE A 96 35.06 50.62 2.25
C PHE A 96 33.96 51.42 2.99
N LEU A 97 33.67 51.12 4.26
CA LEU A 97 32.57 51.72 5.01
C LEU A 97 33.02 52.11 6.43
N THR A 98 34.01 53.00 6.54
CA THR A 98 34.46 53.56 7.83
C THR A 98 33.74 54.84 8.25
N ASP A 99 32.77 55.34 7.48
CA ASP A 99 32.10 56.62 7.77
C ASP A 99 30.63 56.49 8.24
N PHE A 100 30.33 55.42 8.98
CA PHE A 100 29.12 55.38 9.80
C PHE A 100 29.48 55.71 11.24
N SER A 101 29.33 56.99 11.58
CA SER A 101 29.55 57.59 12.88
C SER A 101 29.11 56.70 14.06
N GLU A 102 30.08 56.17 14.78
CA GLU A 102 29.93 55.67 16.15
C GLU A 102 29.56 56.83 17.08
N GLN A 103 28.29 56.94 17.46
CA GLN A 103 27.93 57.65 18.68
C GLN A 103 26.73 56.99 19.39
N LYS A 104 26.98 56.67 20.67
CA LYS A 104 26.05 56.59 21.81
C LYS A 104 25.44 55.23 22.20
N TYR A 105 26.12 54.59 23.17
CA TYR A 105 25.68 54.25 24.55
C TYR A 105 26.14 52.85 24.97
N GLY A 106 26.90 52.79 26.09
CA GLY A 106 27.23 51.58 26.86
C GLY A 106 25.99 50.98 27.58
N ALA A 107 26.09 49.97 28.43
CA ALA A 107 27.23 49.50 29.23
C ALA A 107 27.10 48.03 29.66
N GLU A 108 28.26 47.53 30.10
CA GLU A 108 28.63 46.46 31.06
C GLU A 108 27.60 45.59 31.83
N GLU A 109 27.88 44.28 31.73
CA GLU A 109 28.19 43.25 32.76
C GLU A 109 27.17 42.43 33.59
N GLU A 110 27.63 41.17 33.77
CA GLU A 110 27.42 40.15 34.81
C GLU A 110 26.03 39.59 35.10
N ASN A 111 25.62 38.62 34.26
CA ASN A 111 25.24 37.24 34.64
C ASN A 111 24.26 36.64 33.61
N GLY A 112 24.73 35.76 32.70
CA GLY A 112 23.83 35.12 31.73
C GLY A 112 24.47 34.23 30.64
N ILE A 113 24.83 33.00 31.01
CA ILE A 113 24.80 31.71 30.26
C ILE A 113 24.94 31.72 28.71
N PHE A 114 26.13 31.38 28.20
CA PHE A 114 26.48 30.12 27.51
C PHE A 114 27.82 30.26 26.77
N GLY A 115 28.83 29.50 27.21
CA GLY A 115 29.88 29.00 26.34
C GLY A 115 29.47 27.63 25.77
N ASN A 116 29.79 27.35 24.51
CA ASN A 116 30.71 26.27 24.15
C ASN A 116 31.08 26.33 22.64
N GLU A 117 32.29 25.87 22.38
CA GLU A 117 33.09 25.67 21.20
C GLU A 117 32.45 24.74 20.16
N TYR A 118 31.87 25.24 19.07
CA TYR A 118 31.83 24.52 17.80
C TYR A 118 31.89 25.51 16.62
N ALA A 119 33.13 25.74 16.14
CA ALA A 119 33.56 26.13 14.78
C ALA A 119 32.90 27.37 14.12
N LYS A 120 33.52 28.56 14.08
CA LYS A 120 34.66 29.02 13.23
C LYS A 120 34.62 28.64 11.73
N HIS A 121 34.59 29.69 10.89
CA HIS A 121 35.03 29.86 9.48
C HIS A 121 33.98 30.04 8.35
N PHE A 122 34.01 31.23 7.70
CA PHE A 122 33.47 31.58 6.37
C PHE A 122 34.34 32.67 5.74
N VAL A 123 35.07 32.35 4.66
CA VAL A 123 35.32 33.09 3.39
C VAL A 123 36.01 32.07 2.43
N TYR A 124 35.64 32.04 1.15
CA TYR A 124 36.10 31.20 0.01
C TYR A 124 35.38 29.86 -0.29
N PRO A 125 35.15 29.52 -1.59
CA PRO A 125 34.60 28.24 -2.02
C PRO A 125 35.49 27.11 -1.49
N PHE A 126 34.88 26.15 -0.81
CA PHE A 126 35.60 25.04 -0.20
C PHE A 126 36.42 24.29 -1.27
N ARG A 127 37.74 24.43 -1.20
CA ARG A 127 38.74 23.50 -1.77
C ARG A 127 39.28 22.68 -0.60
N GLU A 128 39.29 21.36 -0.73
CA GLU A 128 39.64 20.43 0.36
C GLU A 128 41.09 20.57 0.92
N ASP A 129 41.96 21.38 0.31
CA ASP A 129 43.43 21.21 0.44
C ASP A 129 44.22 22.36 1.13
N ILE A 130 43.63 23.27 1.92
CA ILE A 130 44.44 24.32 2.61
C ILE A 130 44.08 24.43 4.11
N PRO A 131 45.04 24.23 5.03
CA PRO A 131 44.83 24.47 6.47
C PRO A 131 45.06 25.95 6.81
N PHE A 132 44.17 26.59 7.58
CA PHE A 132 44.48 27.91 8.16
C PHE A 132 43.83 28.15 9.53
N TYR A 133 44.66 28.63 10.47
CA TYR A 133 44.32 29.10 11.83
C TYR A 133 44.04 30.61 11.80
N SER A 134 43.07 31.09 12.60
CA SER A 134 43.07 32.48 13.10
C SER A 134 42.13 32.65 14.30
N GLU A 135 42.62 33.38 15.30
CA GLU A 135 41.92 33.89 16.48
C GLU A 135 41.43 35.32 16.22
N SER A 136 40.35 35.71 16.89
CA SER A 136 39.66 37.01 16.85
C SER A 136 38.49 37.14 15.86
N GLU A 137 37.44 37.79 16.36
CA GLU A 137 36.17 38.18 15.73
C GLU A 137 35.03 37.14 15.73
N LYS A 138 34.25 37.20 16.83
CA LYS A 138 32.89 36.67 16.92
C LYS A 138 31.94 37.59 16.12
N LEU A 139 31.43 37.13 14.98
CA LEU A 139 30.27 37.74 14.31
C LEU A 139 29.35 36.68 13.69
N TYR A 140 28.05 36.86 13.91
CA TYR A 140 26.95 35.98 13.52
C TYR A 140 26.79 35.92 11.99
N LYS A 141 27.12 34.78 11.37
CA LYS A 141 26.99 34.49 9.93
C LYS A 141 26.01 33.32 9.71
N LEU A 142 25.08 33.44 8.76
CA LEU A 142 24.23 32.31 8.36
C LEU A 142 24.96 31.45 7.31
N PRO A 143 25.01 30.13 7.49
CA PRO A 143 25.90 29.28 6.71
C PRO A 143 25.30 28.84 5.36
N VAL A 144 26.01 29.08 4.25
CA VAL A 144 25.71 28.61 2.88
C VAL A 144 26.93 27.85 2.39
N LEU A 145 26.77 26.64 1.85
CA LEU A 145 27.89 25.79 1.46
C LEU A 145 28.56 26.27 0.16
N TYR A 146 27.77 26.67 -0.84
CA TYR A 146 28.28 27.15 -2.12
C TYR A 146 27.40 28.26 -2.72
N GLN A 147 28.06 29.33 -3.11
CA GLN A 147 27.47 30.41 -3.90
C GLN A 147 28.33 30.59 -5.15
N SER A 148 27.77 30.40 -6.35
CA SER A 148 28.48 30.78 -7.56
C SER A 148 28.48 32.31 -7.66
N TYR A 149 29.67 32.91 -7.55
CA TYR A 149 29.89 34.32 -7.80
C TYR A 149 30.54 34.50 -9.16
N LEU A 150 30.10 35.54 -9.87
CA LEU A 150 30.78 36.14 -11.00
C LEU A 150 32.25 36.47 -10.63
N TYR A 151 33.18 36.07 -11.50
CA TYR A 151 34.60 36.44 -11.65
C TYR A 151 35.39 36.92 -10.41
N ASP A 152 36.48 36.21 -10.10
CA ASP A 152 37.56 36.71 -9.23
C ASP A 152 38.63 37.42 -10.10
N ASN A 153 38.88 38.71 -9.83
CA ASN A 153 39.82 39.54 -10.58
C ASN A 153 41.30 39.31 -10.24
N TYR A 154 41.65 38.47 -9.25
CA TYR A 154 43.06 38.29 -8.87
C TYR A 154 43.85 37.25 -9.67
N GLU A 155 43.21 36.49 -10.56
CA GLU A 155 43.91 35.56 -11.46
C GLU A 155 43.48 35.77 -12.90
N THR A 156 44.02 36.82 -13.52
CA THR A 156 43.76 37.28 -14.89
C THR A 156 44.06 36.27 -16.00
N GLU A 157 44.58 35.07 -15.68
CA GLU A 157 44.80 33.99 -16.66
C GLU A 157 43.99 32.71 -16.38
N LYS A 158 43.15 32.68 -15.32
CA LYS A 158 42.25 31.54 -15.07
C LYS A 158 40.80 31.94 -15.29
N THR A 159 40.20 31.41 -16.35
CA THR A 159 38.75 31.21 -16.47
C THR A 159 38.29 30.24 -15.38
N SER A 160 38.28 30.69 -14.11
CA SER A 160 38.04 29.81 -12.98
C SER A 160 36.58 29.37 -12.98
N ARG A 161 36.38 28.09 -13.31
CA ARG A 161 35.08 27.42 -13.33
C ARG A 161 34.42 27.57 -11.94
N PRO A 162 33.08 27.72 -11.84
CA PRO A 162 32.41 27.37 -10.59
C PRO A 162 32.84 25.95 -10.22
N LEU A 163 33.55 25.80 -9.10
CA LEU A 163 34.16 24.55 -8.70
C LEU A 163 33.07 23.49 -8.45
N ASN A 164 33.29 22.28 -8.93
CA ASN A 164 32.53 21.13 -8.47
C ASN A 164 32.70 21.03 -6.95
N ALA A 165 31.58 21.05 -6.26
CA ALA A 165 31.50 20.90 -4.83
C ALA A 165 31.42 19.41 -4.47
N LEU A 166 32.25 18.95 -3.55
CA LEU A 166 32.22 17.58 -3.05
C LEU A 166 31.98 17.57 -1.54
N ILE A 167 30.94 16.86 -1.13
CA ILE A 167 30.67 16.50 0.26
C ILE A 167 30.82 15.00 0.37
N ASN A 168 31.73 14.57 1.24
CA ASN A 168 32.11 13.18 1.35
C ASN A 168 32.31 12.80 2.83
N ASN A 169 31.54 11.81 3.31
CA ASN A 169 31.51 11.37 4.70
C ASN A 169 31.31 12.51 5.73
N ARG A 170 30.39 13.44 5.43
CA ARG A 170 30.12 14.62 6.28
C ARG A 170 28.63 14.94 6.37
N VAL A 171 28.27 15.60 7.47
CA VAL A 171 26.93 16.17 7.69
C VAL A 171 27.01 17.68 7.64
N TYR A 172 26.11 18.28 6.87
CA TYR A 172 26.02 19.73 6.69
C TYR A 172 24.57 20.19 6.85
N ASP A 173 24.37 21.26 7.63
CA ASP A 173 23.04 21.79 7.93
C ASP A 173 22.97 23.29 7.68
N PHE A 174 22.29 23.67 6.59
CA PHE A 174 22.21 25.03 6.09
C PHE A 174 20.77 25.41 5.75
N ASN A 175 20.47 26.71 5.73
CA ASN A 175 19.18 27.18 5.23
C ASN A 175 19.12 27.10 3.70
N VAL A 176 20.20 27.53 3.04
CA VAL A 176 20.40 27.41 1.60
C VAL A 176 21.69 26.64 1.38
N LEU A 177 21.58 25.49 0.71
CA LEU A 177 22.70 24.59 0.44
C LEU A 177 23.53 25.08 -0.75
N ALA A 178 22.87 25.48 -1.83
CA ALA A 178 23.53 25.95 -3.04
C ALA A 178 22.69 26.98 -3.79
N ILE A 179 23.35 27.99 -4.37
CA ILE A 179 22.74 28.94 -5.32
C ILE A 179 23.60 28.98 -6.58
N ASP A 180 22.98 28.76 -7.73
CA ASP A 180 23.63 28.90 -9.04
C ASP A 180 22.83 29.79 -9.99
N ASN A 181 23.01 31.11 -9.85
CA ASN A 181 22.27 32.09 -10.66
C ASN A 181 22.85 32.30 -12.07
N TYR A 182 23.88 31.53 -12.44
CA TYR A 182 24.65 31.75 -13.66
C TYR A 182 23.77 31.61 -14.90
N ARG A 183 22.92 30.58 -14.95
CA ARG A 183 22.05 30.31 -16.10
C ARG A 183 20.87 31.24 -16.25
N SER A 184 20.40 31.85 -15.16
CA SER A 184 19.39 32.93 -15.28
C SER A 184 19.97 34.15 -16.01
N LYS A 185 21.29 34.33 -15.97
CA LYS A 185 22.00 35.40 -16.69
C LYS A 185 22.51 34.96 -18.06
N PHE A 186 22.88 33.68 -18.20
CA PHE A 186 23.43 33.09 -19.43
C PHE A 186 22.70 31.78 -19.79
N PRO A 187 21.52 31.86 -20.44
CA PRO A 187 20.64 30.70 -20.67
C PRO A 187 21.25 29.57 -21.50
N ASP A 188 22.16 29.92 -22.42
CA ASP A 188 22.76 29.02 -23.41
C ASP A 188 24.08 28.39 -22.94
N GLU A 189 24.48 28.63 -21.69
CA GLU A 189 25.80 28.25 -21.20
C GLU A 189 25.76 27.02 -20.26
N THR A 190 26.66 26.06 -20.50
CA THR A 190 26.76 24.81 -19.74
C THR A 190 27.67 24.91 -18.50
N ARG A 191 28.20 26.11 -18.21
CA ARG A 191 29.01 26.37 -17.02
C ARG A 191 28.07 26.58 -15.84
N GLY A 192 28.22 25.80 -14.78
CA GLY A 192 27.41 25.93 -13.57
C GLY A 192 27.89 25.00 -12.46
N LEU A 193 27.33 25.19 -11.27
CA LEU A 193 27.71 24.49 -10.06
C LEU A 193 27.23 23.04 -10.10
N THR A 194 28.17 22.10 -9.96
CA THR A 194 27.85 20.70 -9.65
C THR A 194 28.10 20.44 -8.17
N LEU A 195 27.08 20.05 -7.43
CA LEU A 195 27.19 19.60 -6.04
C LEU A 195 27.08 18.08 -5.96
N THR A 196 28.14 17.44 -5.50
CA THR A 196 28.22 15.99 -5.28
C THR A 196 28.20 15.69 -3.79
N VAL A 197 27.27 14.85 -3.34
CA VAL A 197 27.11 14.44 -1.94
C VAL A 197 27.14 12.92 -1.88
N LYS A 198 28.22 12.36 -1.29
CA LYS A 198 28.48 10.92 -1.32
C LYS A 198 28.92 10.30 -0.01
N ASN A 199 28.94 8.98 0.06
CA ASN A 199 29.48 8.17 1.17
C ASN A 199 28.83 8.50 2.52
N GLN A 200 27.55 8.18 2.68
CA GLN A 200 26.76 8.39 3.91
C GLN A 200 26.70 9.86 4.37
N SER A 201 27.01 10.80 3.49
CA SER A 201 26.89 12.22 3.79
C SER A 201 25.43 12.63 3.90
N GLU A 202 25.18 13.64 4.74
CA GLU A 202 23.87 14.24 4.91
C GLU A 202 23.94 15.74 4.66
N VAL A 203 23.02 16.27 3.87
CA VAL A 203 22.90 17.70 3.62
C VAL A 203 21.49 18.19 3.92
N ARG A 204 21.38 19.30 4.62
CA ARG A 204 20.12 20.01 4.82
C ARG A 204 20.24 21.42 4.23
N GLY A 205 19.21 21.84 3.53
CA GLY A 205 19.15 23.16 2.90
C GLY A 205 18.58 23.12 1.48
N ALA A 206 18.05 24.26 1.05
CA ALA A 206 17.46 24.40 -0.28
C ALA A 206 18.52 24.61 -1.37
N THR A 207 18.25 24.14 -2.59
CA THR A 207 19.03 24.48 -3.79
C THR A 207 18.24 25.49 -4.62
N LEU A 208 18.91 26.52 -5.13
CA LEU A 208 18.29 27.54 -5.98
C LEU A 208 19.06 27.59 -7.31
N GLN A 209 18.41 27.21 -8.41
CA GLN A 209 18.97 27.22 -9.76
C GLN A 209 20.22 26.33 -9.97
N LEU A 210 20.45 25.35 -9.08
CA LEU A 210 21.63 24.49 -9.13
C LEU A 210 21.73 23.74 -10.47
N LEU A 211 22.83 23.89 -11.21
CA LEU A 211 23.01 23.19 -12.47
C LEU A 211 22.96 21.67 -12.30
N LYS A 212 23.70 21.11 -11.33
CA LYS A 212 23.74 19.65 -11.17
C LYS A 212 23.86 19.25 -9.71
N MET A 213 23.00 18.32 -9.29
CA MET A 213 23.05 17.66 -7.98
C MET A 213 23.33 16.16 -8.21
N VAL A 214 24.38 15.65 -7.57
CA VAL A 214 24.73 14.22 -7.58
C VAL A 214 24.64 13.70 -6.16
N LEU A 215 23.74 12.75 -5.91
CA LEU A 215 23.53 12.12 -4.60
C LEU A 215 23.88 10.64 -4.68
N GLN A 216 24.89 10.19 -3.91
CA GLN A 216 25.34 8.79 -3.91
C GLN A 216 25.42 8.25 -2.47
N ASP A 217 24.62 7.26 -2.11
CA ASP A 217 24.58 6.72 -0.74
C ASP A 217 24.45 7.84 0.31
N SER A 218 23.59 8.83 0.06
CA SER A 218 23.51 10.07 0.85
C SER A 218 22.07 10.48 1.18
N LEU A 219 21.93 11.43 2.11
CA LEU A 219 20.65 12.04 2.49
C LEU A 219 20.64 13.53 2.13
N TRP A 220 19.58 13.99 1.48
CA TRP A 220 19.28 15.41 1.30
C TRP A 220 17.93 15.77 1.92
N GLU A 221 17.90 16.80 2.77
CA GLU A 221 16.67 17.36 3.33
C GLU A 221 16.48 18.83 2.89
N PRO A 222 15.69 19.09 1.83
CA PRO A 222 15.34 20.45 1.44
C PRO A 222 14.62 21.20 2.56
N ARG A 223 14.95 22.47 2.79
CA ARG A 223 14.27 23.33 3.77
C ARG A 223 13.15 24.20 3.17
N PHE A 224 13.24 24.49 1.87
CA PHE A 224 12.24 25.24 1.09
C PHE A 224 12.10 24.62 -0.30
N ASN A 225 11.26 25.22 -1.15
CA ASN A 225 11.25 24.95 -2.58
C ASN A 225 12.67 24.96 -3.13
N SER A 226 13.06 23.85 -3.73
CA SER A 226 14.37 23.64 -4.30
C SER A 226 14.24 23.30 -5.76
N ASP A 227 15.19 23.75 -6.57
CA ASP A 227 15.26 23.40 -7.97
C ASP A 227 16.69 22.97 -8.34
N VAL A 228 16.73 22.01 -9.26
CA VAL A 228 17.96 21.43 -9.80
C VAL A 228 17.76 21.22 -11.29
N HIS A 229 18.77 21.54 -12.08
CA HIS A 229 18.66 21.34 -13.52
C HIS A 229 18.88 19.87 -13.88
N HIS A 230 20.00 19.29 -13.46
CA HIS A 230 20.29 17.86 -13.54
C HIS A 230 20.30 17.23 -12.14
N LEU A 231 19.48 16.19 -11.92
CA LEU A 231 19.50 15.38 -10.70
C LEU A 231 19.97 13.97 -11.03
N GLU A 232 21.08 13.56 -10.41
CA GLU A 232 21.60 12.19 -10.48
C GLU A 232 21.54 11.56 -9.09
N THR A 233 20.91 10.40 -9.00
CA THR A 233 20.77 9.66 -7.74
C THR A 233 21.35 8.26 -7.87
N GLN A 234 22.03 7.82 -6.81
CA GLN A 234 22.52 6.45 -6.64
C GLN A 234 22.29 6.04 -5.18
N ASN A 235 21.27 5.23 -4.90
CA ASN A 235 20.87 4.83 -3.54
C ASN A 235 20.73 6.03 -2.59
N ALA A 236 20.17 7.13 -3.11
CA ALA A 236 20.00 8.37 -2.38
C ALA A 236 18.67 8.41 -1.61
N ASN A 237 18.66 9.18 -0.52
CA ASN A 237 17.47 9.53 0.24
C ASN A 237 17.23 11.04 0.12
N ILE A 238 16.02 11.44 -0.28
CA ILE A 238 15.62 12.85 -0.33
C ILE A 238 14.40 13.00 0.57
N ARG A 239 14.47 13.77 1.66
CA ARG A 239 13.40 13.88 2.66
C ARG A 239 12.77 15.27 2.71
N PHE A 240 11.49 15.32 2.39
CA PHE A 240 10.63 16.51 2.49
C PHE A 240 10.02 16.59 3.89
N ASN A 241 10.58 17.49 4.71
CA ASN A 241 10.24 17.63 6.12
C ASN A 241 9.02 18.54 6.38
N SER A 242 8.58 19.35 5.40
CA SER A 242 7.44 20.27 5.56
C SER A 242 6.59 20.42 4.29
N THR A 243 5.34 20.86 4.44
CA THR A 243 4.41 21.11 3.32
C THR A 243 4.88 22.22 2.36
N ASN A 244 5.86 23.03 2.79
CA ASN A 244 6.48 24.10 2.00
C ASN A 244 7.79 23.66 1.31
N THR A 245 8.13 22.38 1.37
CA THR A 245 9.31 21.83 0.69
C THR A 245 8.88 21.10 -0.58
N ARG A 246 9.48 21.49 -1.69
CA ARG A 246 9.22 20.92 -3.02
C ARG A 246 10.53 20.81 -3.78
N LEU A 247 10.55 19.93 -4.77
CA LEU A 247 11.66 19.78 -5.69
C LEU A 247 11.18 19.87 -7.14
N THR A 248 11.80 20.77 -7.90
CA THR A 248 11.66 20.82 -9.35
C THR A 248 12.95 20.34 -10.02
N VAL A 249 12.82 19.38 -10.94
CA VAL A 249 13.92 18.88 -11.78
C VAL A 249 13.65 19.28 -13.22
N HIS A 250 14.55 20.07 -13.80
CA HIS A 250 14.30 20.69 -15.11
C HIS A 250 14.69 19.83 -16.32
N GLU A 251 15.57 18.84 -16.12
CA GLU A 251 16.00 17.91 -17.17
C GLU A 251 15.49 16.49 -16.93
N ASN A 252 15.78 15.60 -17.88
CA ASN A 252 15.41 14.19 -17.77
C ASN A 252 15.95 13.58 -16.47
N TYR A 253 15.12 12.81 -15.79
CA TYR A 253 15.48 12.10 -14.56
C TYR A 253 15.43 10.59 -14.77
N GLN A 254 16.49 9.91 -14.33
CA GLN A 254 16.57 8.45 -14.38
C GLN A 254 16.55 7.91 -12.95
N GLY A 255 15.46 7.24 -12.58
CA GLY A 255 15.30 6.60 -11.28
C GLY A 255 16.13 5.32 -11.17
N ASP A 256 16.86 5.21 -10.07
CA ASP A 256 17.81 4.13 -9.76
C ASP A 256 17.39 3.27 -8.55
N GLY A 257 16.19 3.49 -8.02
CA GLY A 257 15.70 2.92 -6.77
C GLY A 257 15.82 3.86 -5.56
N SER A 258 16.31 5.09 -5.75
CA SER A 258 16.38 6.11 -4.70
C SER A 258 15.00 6.43 -4.08
N ARG A 259 15.02 6.93 -2.85
CA ARG A 259 13.85 7.08 -1.98
C ARG A 259 13.55 8.54 -1.71
N PHE A 260 12.32 8.95 -2.01
CA PHE A 260 11.79 10.26 -1.70
C PHE A 260 10.82 10.13 -0.52
N PHE A 261 11.24 10.65 0.65
CA PHE A 261 10.50 10.59 1.89
C PHE A 261 9.62 11.82 2.06
N ILE A 262 8.35 11.61 2.40
CA ILE A 262 7.39 12.66 2.70
C ILE A 262 6.98 12.48 4.17
N LYS A 263 7.41 13.43 5.01
CA LYS A 263 7.25 13.36 6.47
C LYS A 263 5.95 13.98 6.98
N PHE A 264 5.27 14.79 6.16
CA PHE A 264 3.99 15.39 6.47
C PHE A 264 2.85 14.59 5.87
N ASN A 265 1.60 14.88 6.27
CA ASN A 265 0.44 14.24 5.68
C ASN A 265 0.30 14.74 4.23
N PRO A 266 0.35 13.86 3.20
CA PRO A 266 0.29 14.29 1.82
C PRO A 266 -0.91 15.17 1.49
N LYS A 267 -2.04 14.97 2.18
CA LYS A 267 -3.26 15.78 2.03
C LYS A 267 -3.04 17.28 2.26
N GLU A 268 -2.06 17.64 3.10
CA GLU A 268 -1.74 19.03 3.44
C GLU A 268 -0.96 19.74 2.33
N ALA A 269 -0.38 19.01 1.37
CA ALA A 269 0.28 19.61 0.23
C ALA A 269 -0.74 20.11 -0.80
N THR A 270 -0.83 21.42 -0.98
CA THR A 270 -1.73 22.02 -1.99
C THR A 270 -1.17 21.95 -3.41
N GLN A 271 0.08 21.52 -3.57
CA GLN A 271 0.77 21.39 -4.85
C GLN A 271 1.65 20.13 -4.84
N PRO A 272 2.02 19.59 -6.02
CA PRO A 272 2.92 18.44 -6.12
C PRO A 272 4.23 18.67 -5.36
N VAL A 273 4.65 17.66 -4.59
CA VAL A 273 5.91 17.69 -3.82
C VAL A 273 7.10 17.60 -4.77
N LEU A 274 6.94 16.84 -5.86
CA LEU A 274 7.93 16.63 -6.91
C LEU A 274 7.37 17.14 -8.24
N THR A 275 8.16 17.89 -8.99
CA THR A 275 7.85 18.30 -10.36
C THR A 275 9.02 17.98 -11.27
N PHE A 276 8.76 17.25 -12.35
CA PHE A 276 9.72 16.95 -13.41
C PHE A 276 9.27 17.65 -14.69
N ASP A 277 10.10 18.52 -15.24
CA ASP A 277 9.75 19.29 -16.43
C ASP A 277 9.90 18.49 -17.73
N LYS A 278 10.71 17.43 -17.71
CA LYS A 278 10.95 16.54 -18.86
C LYS A 278 10.72 15.07 -18.51
N ASP A 279 11.36 14.17 -19.26
CA ASP A 279 11.09 12.73 -19.22
C ASP A 279 11.62 12.08 -17.96
N VAL A 280 10.87 11.12 -17.42
CA VAL A 280 11.26 10.30 -16.28
C VAL A 280 11.35 8.83 -16.68
N THR A 281 12.52 8.25 -16.51
CA THR A 281 12.79 6.84 -16.81
C THR A 281 13.23 6.08 -15.56
N GLY A 282 13.24 4.75 -15.60
CA GLY A 282 13.69 3.92 -14.48
C GLY A 282 12.64 3.79 -13.37
N THR A 283 13.06 3.66 -12.11
CA THR A 283 12.13 3.50 -10.98
C THR A 283 12.66 4.17 -9.72
N SER A 284 11.82 4.93 -9.03
CA SER A 284 12.08 5.53 -7.72
C SER A 284 10.98 5.17 -6.72
N ASN A 285 11.30 5.28 -5.43
CA ASN A 285 10.39 4.90 -4.35
C ASN A 285 9.88 6.15 -3.61
N ILE A 286 8.57 6.26 -3.43
CA ILE A 286 7.94 7.25 -2.56
C ILE A 286 7.71 6.62 -1.19
N VAL A 287 8.09 7.29 -0.11
CA VAL A 287 7.95 6.79 1.26
C VAL A 287 7.17 7.80 2.09
N PHE A 288 5.99 7.44 2.58
CA PHE A 288 5.31 8.22 3.63
C PHE A 288 5.84 7.81 5.00
N GLU A 289 6.49 8.72 5.73
CA GLU A 289 7.10 8.40 7.03
C GLU A 289 6.09 8.41 8.19
N LYS A 290 4.94 9.07 8.00
CA LYS A 290 3.87 9.07 8.99
C LYS A 290 2.73 8.15 8.57
N PRO A 291 2.14 7.39 9.52
CA PRO A 291 0.90 6.67 9.28
C PRO A 291 -0.20 7.62 8.83
N ILE A 292 -1.02 7.18 7.87
CA ILE A 292 -2.18 7.93 7.38
C ILE A 292 -3.44 7.20 7.84
N ASP A 293 -4.17 7.81 8.77
CA ASP A 293 -5.40 7.20 9.32
C ASP A 293 -6.58 7.27 8.35
N ASP A 294 -6.73 8.38 7.62
CA ASP A 294 -7.80 8.58 6.64
C ASP A 294 -7.27 8.42 5.21
N LEU A 295 -7.03 7.17 4.82
CA LEU A 295 -6.58 6.85 3.45
C LEU A 295 -7.60 7.33 2.41
N LYS A 296 -8.89 7.24 2.69
CA LYS A 296 -9.96 7.58 1.74
C LYS A 296 -9.86 9.03 1.26
N SER A 297 -9.46 9.95 2.14
CA SER A 297 -9.30 11.35 1.76
C SER A 297 -8.09 11.66 0.88
N LEU A 298 -7.19 10.70 0.68
CA LEU A 298 -6.06 10.84 -0.23
C LEU A 298 -6.39 10.40 -1.65
N ASP A 299 -7.59 9.88 -1.95
CA ASP A 299 -7.86 9.41 -3.31
C ASP A 299 -7.75 10.55 -4.35
N GLY A 300 -6.96 10.32 -5.40
CA GLY A 300 -6.76 11.28 -6.49
C GLY A 300 -5.88 12.48 -6.16
N HIS A 301 -5.09 12.45 -5.09
CA HIS A 301 -4.16 13.53 -4.74
C HIS A 301 -2.85 13.45 -5.54
N GLN A 302 -2.43 14.55 -6.17
CA GLN A 302 -1.22 14.58 -7.01
C GLN A 302 0.04 14.73 -6.14
N ILE A 303 0.90 13.70 -6.11
CA ILE A 303 2.17 13.75 -5.38
C ILE A 303 3.30 14.24 -6.29
N ILE A 304 3.26 13.80 -7.55
CA ILE A 304 4.32 14.02 -8.53
C ILE A 304 3.69 14.56 -9.80
N LYS A 305 4.22 15.68 -10.28
CA LYS A 305 3.90 16.21 -11.60
C LYS A 305 5.01 15.86 -12.57
N VAL A 306 4.63 15.40 -13.77
CA VAL A 306 5.55 15.18 -14.88
C VAL A 306 4.99 15.90 -16.10
N ASN A 307 5.75 16.85 -16.64
CA ASN A 307 5.38 17.59 -17.84
C ASN A 307 5.80 16.88 -19.13
N GLY A 308 6.84 16.03 -19.06
CA GLY A 308 7.26 15.14 -20.14
C GLY A 308 6.57 13.77 -20.10
N THR A 309 7.25 12.75 -20.61
CA THR A 309 6.81 11.35 -20.54
C THR A 309 7.37 10.64 -19.30
N ALA A 310 6.67 9.63 -18.79
CA ALA A 310 7.16 8.82 -17.67
C ALA A 310 6.97 7.33 -17.92
N ASP A 311 7.98 6.53 -17.58
CA ASP A 311 7.87 5.08 -17.54
C ASP A 311 6.70 4.64 -16.65
N LYS A 312 6.05 3.53 -17.01
CA LYS A 312 4.88 2.99 -16.29
C LYS A 312 5.12 2.81 -14.78
N HIS A 313 6.36 2.50 -14.42
CA HIS A 313 6.78 2.24 -13.05
C HIS A 313 7.84 3.25 -12.56
N ALA A 314 7.87 4.45 -13.15
CA ALA A 314 8.81 5.52 -12.77
C ALA A 314 8.77 5.82 -11.26
N PHE A 315 7.59 5.76 -10.65
CA PHE A 315 7.42 5.87 -9.21
C PHE A 315 6.49 4.79 -8.66
N ARG A 316 6.87 4.25 -7.50
CA ARG A 316 6.03 3.34 -6.72
C ARG A 316 6.03 3.72 -5.25
N LEU A 317 4.93 3.44 -4.58
CA LEU A 317 4.83 3.63 -3.14
C LEU A 317 5.59 2.51 -2.42
N SER A 318 6.43 2.88 -1.46
CA SER A 318 7.22 1.95 -0.67
C SER A 318 6.47 1.55 0.60
N GLY A 319 6.45 0.25 0.89
CA GLY A 319 5.77 -0.31 2.05
C GLY A 319 4.27 -0.51 1.85
N LYS A 320 3.65 -1.15 2.83
CA LYS A 320 2.20 -1.36 2.86
C LYS A 320 1.50 -0.14 3.45
N HIS A 321 0.57 0.44 2.71
CA HIS A 321 -0.27 1.52 3.21
C HIS A 321 -1.71 1.04 3.26
N GLN A 322 -2.05 0.33 4.33
CA GLN A 322 -3.36 -0.29 4.53
C GLN A 322 -3.98 0.21 5.83
N LYS A 323 -5.26 0.55 5.78
CA LYS A 323 -6.06 0.96 6.95
C LYS A 323 -7.51 0.61 6.72
N GLY A 324 -8.13 -0.08 7.68
CA GLY A 324 -9.49 -0.59 7.50
C GLY A 324 -9.58 -1.49 6.27
N ILE A 325 -10.62 -1.27 5.45
CA ILE A 325 -10.81 -1.99 4.19
C ILE A 325 -10.00 -1.43 3.02
N TYR A 326 -9.22 -0.37 3.22
CA TYR A 326 -8.56 0.38 2.15
C TYR A 326 -7.06 0.09 2.07
N THR A 327 -6.53 0.10 0.86
CA THR A 327 -5.10 0.18 0.56
C THR A 327 -4.83 1.38 -0.34
N LEU A 328 -3.64 1.95 -0.21
CA LEU A 328 -3.17 3.12 -0.94
C LEU A 328 -2.04 2.72 -1.89
N SER A 329 -2.16 3.13 -3.15
CA SER A 329 -1.14 2.94 -4.19
C SER A 329 -0.90 4.25 -4.96
N LEU A 330 0.05 4.23 -5.89
CA LEU A 330 0.24 5.31 -6.87
C LEU A 330 -0.29 4.88 -8.24
N GLN A 331 -1.12 5.73 -8.82
CA GLN A 331 -1.64 5.60 -10.17
C GLN A 331 -1.00 6.65 -11.07
N GLN A 332 -0.42 6.19 -12.17
CA GLN A 332 0.05 7.06 -13.23
C GLN A 332 -1.13 7.63 -14.02
N ARG A 333 -1.09 8.94 -14.27
CA ARG A 333 -1.96 9.70 -15.17
C ARG A 333 -1.08 10.54 -16.11
N PRO A 334 -1.62 11.13 -17.20
CA PRO A 334 -0.81 11.92 -18.13
C PRO A 334 -0.01 13.06 -17.47
N GLU A 335 -0.54 13.67 -16.40
CA GLU A 335 0.11 14.77 -15.69
C GLU A 335 1.04 14.33 -14.53
N GLY A 336 1.27 13.02 -14.35
CA GLY A 336 2.17 12.47 -13.33
C GLY A 336 1.53 11.40 -12.44
N PHE A 337 1.91 11.33 -11.17
CA PHE A 337 1.52 10.24 -10.26
C PHE A 337 0.62 10.75 -9.14
N PHE A 338 -0.53 10.09 -9.03
CA PHE A 338 -1.59 10.41 -8.09
C PHE A 338 -1.77 9.25 -7.11
N THR A 339 -2.09 9.55 -5.87
CA THR A 339 -2.57 8.53 -4.93
C THR A 339 -3.87 7.91 -5.44
N LYS A 340 -4.00 6.59 -5.28
CA LYS A 340 -5.21 5.84 -5.58
C LYS A 340 -5.57 5.00 -4.37
N VAL A 341 -6.80 5.14 -3.91
CA VAL A 341 -7.35 4.36 -2.81
C VAL A 341 -8.23 3.27 -3.40
N GLN A 342 -8.02 2.04 -2.97
CA GLN A 342 -8.82 0.90 -3.41
C GLN A 342 -9.17 0.01 -2.23
N GLU A 343 -10.31 -0.68 -2.30
CA GLU A 343 -10.63 -1.69 -1.31
C GLU A 343 -9.68 -2.88 -1.44
N ARG A 344 -9.16 -3.36 -0.32
CA ARG A 344 -8.20 -4.47 -0.28
C ARG A 344 -8.80 -5.75 -0.83
N ASP A 345 -8.05 -6.45 -1.67
CA ASP A 345 -8.52 -7.65 -2.36
C ASP A 345 -8.66 -8.87 -1.44
N ASP A 346 -7.87 -8.92 -0.36
CA ASP A 346 -7.93 -9.96 0.67
C ASP A 346 -9.28 -10.07 1.38
N ILE A 347 -10.08 -9.00 1.43
CA ILE A 347 -11.46 -8.98 1.94
C ILE A 347 -12.30 -10.10 1.32
N ALA A 348 -12.13 -10.34 0.01
CA ALA A 348 -12.88 -11.39 -0.68
C ALA A 348 -12.51 -12.79 -0.16
N ILE A 349 -11.22 -13.00 0.11
CA ILE A 349 -10.68 -14.24 0.65
C ILE A 349 -11.13 -14.43 2.11
N TYR A 350 -11.09 -13.38 2.93
CA TYR A 350 -11.58 -13.40 4.31
C TYR A 350 -13.05 -13.85 4.38
N ALA A 351 -13.91 -13.23 3.57
CA ALA A 351 -15.33 -13.55 3.51
C ALA A 351 -15.58 -15.02 3.10
N GLN A 352 -14.90 -15.49 2.04
CA GLN A 352 -15.08 -16.86 1.55
C GLN A 352 -14.59 -17.90 2.58
N GLN A 353 -13.45 -17.64 3.23
CA GLN A 353 -12.90 -18.55 4.24
C GLN A 353 -13.72 -18.56 5.54
N ALA A 354 -14.39 -17.46 5.90
CA ALA A 354 -15.33 -17.43 7.03
C ALA A 354 -16.50 -18.41 6.83
N GLN A 355 -17.08 -18.46 5.63
CA GLN A 355 -18.11 -19.45 5.30
C GLN A 355 -17.55 -20.87 5.29
N ALA A 356 -16.39 -21.06 4.67
CA ALA A 356 -15.77 -22.37 4.56
C ALA A 356 -15.45 -22.98 5.94
N ALA A 357 -14.89 -22.18 6.85
CA ALA A 357 -14.59 -22.60 8.22
C ALA A 357 -15.82 -23.11 8.99
N ASN A 358 -17.02 -22.68 8.60
CA ASN A 358 -18.27 -23.13 9.23
C ASN A 358 -18.97 -24.27 8.48
N THR A 359 -18.71 -24.45 7.18
CA THR A 359 -19.50 -25.36 6.31
C THR A 359 -18.71 -26.53 5.73
N LEU A 360 -17.37 -26.53 5.81
CA LEU A 360 -16.53 -27.60 5.23
C LEU A 360 -16.82 -28.99 5.77
N PHE A 361 -17.09 -29.10 7.07
CA PHE A 361 -17.38 -30.36 7.74
C PHE A 361 -18.89 -30.58 7.97
N ALA A 362 -19.75 -29.86 7.24
CA ALA A 362 -21.19 -30.07 7.32
C ALA A 362 -21.55 -31.52 6.96
N LEU A 363 -22.32 -32.16 7.84
CA LEU A 363 -22.71 -33.56 7.74
C LEU A 363 -24.24 -33.68 7.74
N ARG A 364 -24.74 -34.62 6.95
CA ARG A 364 -26.15 -35.04 6.91
C ARG A 364 -26.23 -36.53 7.20
N LEU A 365 -27.40 -37.00 7.59
CA LEU A 365 -27.62 -38.42 7.78
C LEU A 365 -27.22 -39.21 6.52
N ASN A 366 -27.74 -38.82 5.35
CA ASN A 366 -27.50 -39.53 4.08
C ASN A 366 -26.04 -39.50 3.60
N ASP A 367 -25.21 -38.57 4.10
CA ASP A 367 -23.76 -38.55 3.84
C ASP A 367 -23.01 -39.61 4.68
N LYS A 368 -23.55 -39.92 5.87
CA LYS A 368 -22.99 -40.89 6.82
C LYS A 368 -23.49 -42.30 6.57
N ASN A 369 -24.81 -42.44 6.43
CA ASN A 369 -25.49 -43.72 6.28
C ASN A 369 -26.74 -43.54 5.39
N SER A 370 -26.77 -44.23 4.25
CA SER A 370 -27.85 -44.07 3.25
C SER A 370 -29.03 -45.03 3.42
N ASP A 371 -28.87 -46.07 4.25
CA ASP A 371 -29.85 -47.15 4.44
C ASP A 371 -29.94 -47.55 5.92
N ILE A 372 -30.38 -46.60 6.75
CA ILE A 372 -30.57 -46.83 8.19
C ILE A 372 -31.79 -47.70 8.49
N PHE A 373 -32.74 -47.86 7.57
CA PHE A 373 -34.02 -48.53 7.83
C PHE A 373 -34.01 -50.04 7.58
N ASP A 374 -32.86 -50.62 7.22
CA ASP A 374 -32.70 -52.06 7.06
C ASP A 374 -32.67 -52.76 8.43
N ARG A 375 -33.65 -53.64 8.66
CA ARG A 375 -33.86 -54.39 9.91
C ARG A 375 -32.91 -55.56 10.11
N THR A 376 -32.07 -55.91 9.11
CA THR A 376 -31.50 -57.27 9.05
C THR A 376 -30.55 -57.64 10.21
N LEU A 377 -29.80 -56.72 10.84
CA LEU A 377 -29.00 -57.00 12.05
C LEU A 377 -28.67 -55.71 12.85
N PRO A 378 -28.43 -55.78 14.18
CA PRO A 378 -27.79 -54.71 14.92
C PRO A 378 -26.35 -54.58 14.45
N ARG A 379 -26.02 -53.44 13.84
CA ARG A 379 -24.68 -53.22 13.28
C ARG A 379 -24.04 -51.97 13.83
N LYS A 380 -22.72 -52.08 14.04
CA LYS A 380 -21.87 -50.91 14.13
C LYS A 380 -21.44 -50.55 12.72
N GLY A 381 -21.61 -49.29 12.33
CA GLY A 381 -21.13 -48.76 11.06
C GLY A 381 -19.77 -48.10 11.21
N LEU A 382 -18.88 -48.32 10.25
CA LEU A 382 -17.73 -47.46 9.97
C LEU A 382 -18.00 -46.77 8.64
N TRP A 383 -17.76 -45.47 8.55
CA TRP A 383 -17.94 -44.71 7.33
C TRP A 383 -16.71 -43.84 7.02
N LEU A 384 -16.46 -43.67 5.74
CA LEU A 384 -15.42 -42.81 5.18
C LEU A 384 -16.05 -41.96 4.08
N ARG A 385 -15.81 -40.65 4.10
CA ARG A 385 -16.34 -39.66 3.17
C ARG A 385 -15.22 -38.83 2.59
N LEU A 386 -15.10 -38.83 1.27
CA LEU A 386 -14.21 -37.97 0.51
C LEU A 386 -15.03 -36.88 -0.18
N ILE A 387 -14.66 -35.61 0.02
CA ILE A 387 -15.33 -34.46 -0.59
C ILE A 387 -14.38 -33.72 -1.52
N SER A 388 -14.89 -33.30 -2.67
CA SER A 388 -14.21 -32.40 -3.58
C SER A 388 -15.24 -31.43 -4.15
N GLY A 389 -14.94 -30.14 -4.13
CA GLY A 389 -15.90 -29.15 -4.59
C GLY A 389 -15.25 -27.87 -5.08
N HIS A 390 -16.04 -27.14 -5.85
CA HIS A 390 -15.69 -25.85 -6.42
C HIS A 390 -16.84 -24.87 -6.12
N LEU A 391 -16.51 -23.63 -5.78
CA LEU A 391 -17.48 -22.60 -5.48
C LEU A 391 -17.02 -21.23 -5.99
N SER A 392 -17.97 -20.44 -6.46
CA SER A 392 -17.81 -19.08 -6.96
C SER A 392 -18.80 -18.17 -6.24
N GLN A 393 -18.31 -17.03 -5.74
CA GLN A 393 -19.07 -16.15 -4.85
C GLN A 393 -18.80 -14.69 -5.10
N ASP A 394 -19.86 -13.89 -5.21
CA ASP A 394 -19.71 -12.44 -5.25
C ASP A 394 -19.61 -11.89 -3.82
N VAL A 395 -18.67 -10.97 -3.64
CA VAL A 395 -18.48 -10.23 -2.39
C VAL A 395 -18.86 -8.79 -2.64
N GLN A 396 -19.68 -8.21 -1.75
CA GLN A 396 -20.05 -6.80 -1.86
C GLN A 396 -18.80 -5.92 -2.02
N GLY A 397 -18.86 -4.91 -2.88
CA GLY A 397 -17.73 -3.99 -3.13
C GLY A 397 -16.62 -4.55 -4.02
N LYS A 398 -16.75 -5.80 -4.51
CA LYS A 398 -15.79 -6.40 -5.44
C LYS A 398 -16.35 -6.52 -6.85
N THR A 399 -15.45 -6.38 -7.82
CA THR A 399 -15.76 -6.35 -9.25
C THR A 399 -15.80 -7.74 -9.89
N ALA A 400 -15.22 -8.74 -9.22
CA ALA A 400 -15.16 -10.12 -9.66
C ALA A 400 -15.60 -11.09 -8.56
N PRO A 401 -16.05 -12.31 -8.89
CA PRO A 401 -16.28 -13.34 -7.90
C PRO A 401 -14.96 -13.88 -7.34
N VAL A 402 -15.01 -14.36 -6.09
CA VAL A 402 -13.93 -15.16 -5.50
C VAL A 402 -14.16 -16.63 -5.79
N GLU A 403 -13.15 -17.28 -6.36
CA GLU A 403 -13.16 -18.69 -6.73
C GLU A 403 -12.55 -19.53 -5.61
N GLY A 404 -13.14 -20.69 -5.34
CA GLY A 404 -12.75 -21.56 -4.24
C GLY A 404 -12.78 -23.04 -4.62
N ASN A 405 -11.73 -23.77 -4.27
CA ASN A 405 -11.66 -25.22 -4.42
C ASN A 405 -11.46 -25.86 -3.05
N ARG A 406 -12.34 -26.79 -2.68
CA ARG A 406 -12.32 -27.48 -1.39
C ARG A 406 -12.10 -28.98 -1.56
N LYS A 407 -11.33 -29.56 -0.64
CA LYS A 407 -11.10 -31.00 -0.55
C LYS A 407 -11.13 -31.41 0.91
N GLY A 408 -11.61 -32.60 1.18
CA GLY A 408 -11.66 -33.09 2.55
C GLY A 408 -11.89 -34.59 2.64
N ILE A 409 -11.52 -35.10 3.80
CA ILE A 409 -11.72 -36.47 4.22
C ILE A 409 -12.37 -36.43 5.61
N GLN A 410 -13.46 -37.16 5.78
CA GLN A 410 -14.10 -37.38 7.06
C GLN A 410 -14.25 -38.87 7.26
N LEU A 411 -14.13 -39.32 8.50
CA LEU A 411 -14.38 -40.70 8.89
C LEU A 411 -15.08 -40.72 10.24
N GLY A 412 -15.83 -41.77 10.50
CA GLY A 412 -16.45 -41.97 11.78
C GLY A 412 -16.97 -43.38 11.93
N GLY A 413 -17.30 -43.73 13.16
CA GLY A 413 -17.80 -45.07 13.46
C GLY A 413 -18.68 -45.10 14.70
N ASP A 414 -19.63 -46.01 14.68
CA ASP A 414 -20.53 -46.27 15.79
C ASP A 414 -19.76 -46.95 16.92
N VAL A 415 -19.75 -46.34 18.10
CA VAL A 415 -19.14 -46.91 19.30
C VAL A 415 -20.17 -47.75 20.06
N PHE A 416 -21.41 -47.28 20.08
CA PHE A 416 -22.53 -47.90 20.76
C PHE A 416 -23.75 -47.95 19.84
N SER A 417 -24.48 -49.06 19.87
CA SER A 417 -25.73 -49.25 19.12
C SER A 417 -26.69 -50.06 19.98
N LEU A 418 -27.94 -49.60 20.07
CA LEU A 418 -29.04 -50.25 20.76
C LEU A 418 -30.19 -50.41 19.76
N GLN A 419 -30.63 -51.65 19.54
CA GLN A 419 -31.72 -51.96 18.62
C GLN A 419 -32.77 -52.82 19.33
N ASN A 420 -34.03 -52.40 19.20
CA ASN A 420 -35.22 -53.16 19.59
C ASN A 420 -36.06 -53.48 18.34
N GLN A 421 -37.28 -54.01 18.51
CA GLN A 421 -38.18 -54.31 17.39
C GLN A 421 -38.67 -53.04 16.65
N ASP A 422 -38.85 -51.93 17.38
CA ASP A 422 -39.46 -50.71 16.85
C ASP A 422 -38.47 -49.59 16.48
N TYR A 423 -37.24 -49.64 16.98
CA TYR A 423 -36.26 -48.57 16.77
C TYR A 423 -34.82 -49.04 16.93
N GLN A 424 -33.90 -48.24 16.38
CA GLN A 424 -32.48 -48.34 16.66
C GLN A 424 -31.88 -46.96 16.98
N LEU A 425 -30.95 -46.96 17.92
CA LEU A 425 -30.21 -45.81 18.41
C LEU A 425 -28.71 -46.10 18.32
N SER A 426 -27.98 -45.31 17.54
CA SER A 426 -26.53 -45.39 17.39
C SER A 426 -25.85 -44.14 17.90
N PHE A 427 -24.72 -44.31 18.59
CA PHE A 427 -23.82 -43.23 18.99
C PHE A 427 -22.43 -43.51 18.45
N GLY A 428 -21.79 -42.48 17.90
CA GLY A 428 -20.49 -42.63 17.26
C GLY A 428 -19.60 -41.41 17.41
N LEU A 429 -18.34 -41.63 17.04
CA LEU A 429 -17.31 -40.61 16.98
C LEU A 429 -16.99 -40.32 15.51
N MET A 430 -16.61 -39.09 15.24
CA MET A 430 -16.20 -38.67 13.91
C MET A 430 -15.01 -37.71 13.95
N GLY A 431 -14.24 -37.69 12.88
CA GLY A 431 -13.15 -36.76 12.69
C GLY A 431 -12.86 -36.56 11.21
N GLY A 432 -12.11 -35.52 10.90
CA GLY A 432 -11.76 -35.26 9.52
C GLY A 432 -10.73 -34.16 9.36
N GLN A 433 -10.22 -34.06 8.15
CA GLN A 433 -9.33 -33.00 7.70
C GLN A 433 -9.88 -32.42 6.40
N ALA A 434 -9.81 -31.10 6.26
CA ALA A 434 -10.23 -30.42 5.05
C ALA A 434 -9.29 -29.26 4.73
N GLU A 435 -9.20 -28.95 3.44
CA GLU A 435 -8.53 -27.78 2.93
C GLU A 435 -9.39 -27.03 1.92
N GLN A 436 -9.21 -25.72 1.85
CA GLN A 436 -9.74 -24.86 0.82
C GLN A 436 -8.64 -23.97 0.25
N ARG A 437 -8.60 -23.83 -1.07
CA ARG A 437 -7.82 -22.84 -1.78
C ARG A 437 -8.76 -21.82 -2.41
N SER A 438 -8.46 -20.55 -2.23
CA SER A 438 -9.25 -19.41 -2.68
C SER A 438 -8.41 -18.56 -3.61
N THR A 439 -9.03 -18.03 -4.66
CA THR A 439 -8.38 -17.16 -5.63
C THR A 439 -9.30 -16.01 -5.97
N PHE A 440 -8.79 -14.79 -5.88
CA PHE A 440 -9.47 -13.58 -6.30
C PHE A 440 -8.56 -12.82 -7.26
N ARG A 441 -9.07 -12.49 -8.45
CA ARG A 441 -8.38 -11.68 -9.45
C ARG A 441 -9.14 -10.37 -9.60
N ASN A 442 -8.47 -9.26 -9.30
CA ASN A 442 -9.06 -7.94 -9.44
C ASN A 442 -9.03 -7.55 -10.93
N SER A 443 -10.20 -7.34 -11.54
CA SER A 443 -10.31 -6.93 -12.95
C SER A 443 -9.68 -5.57 -13.24
N ASP A 444 -9.61 -4.69 -12.24
CA ASP A 444 -9.28 -3.28 -12.43
C ASP A 444 -7.78 -3.02 -12.31
N THR A 445 -7.07 -3.89 -11.58
CA THR A 445 -5.62 -3.78 -11.35
C THR A 445 -4.82 -4.99 -11.87
N ASP A 446 -5.51 -6.06 -12.26
CA ASP A 446 -4.94 -7.38 -12.58
C ASP A 446 -4.21 -8.08 -11.41
N ASN A 447 -4.44 -7.60 -10.18
CA ASN A 447 -3.83 -8.16 -8.99
C ASN A 447 -4.41 -9.54 -8.66
N LEU A 448 -3.52 -10.46 -8.27
CA LEU A 448 -3.89 -11.81 -7.85
C LEU A 448 -3.73 -11.98 -6.35
N THR A 449 -4.85 -12.20 -5.66
CA THR A 449 -4.85 -12.56 -4.23
C THR A 449 -5.22 -14.03 -4.06
N THR A 450 -4.41 -14.76 -3.27
CA THR A 450 -4.62 -16.19 -3.02
C THR A 450 -4.82 -16.47 -1.54
N GLY A 451 -5.69 -17.42 -1.23
CA GLY A 451 -5.95 -17.90 0.11
C GLY A 451 -5.78 -19.40 0.22
N SER A 452 -5.25 -19.85 1.35
CA SER A 452 -5.26 -21.27 1.73
C SER A 452 -5.74 -21.42 3.16
N MET A 453 -6.65 -22.36 3.36
CA MET A 453 -7.20 -22.70 4.66
C MET A 453 -7.07 -24.22 4.84
N LYS A 454 -6.54 -24.65 5.98
CA LYS A 454 -6.39 -26.08 6.33
C LYS A 454 -6.82 -26.30 7.76
N GLY A 455 -7.63 -27.31 8.00
CA GLY A 455 -8.10 -27.60 9.35
C GLY A 455 -8.51 -29.03 9.57
N PHE A 456 -8.76 -29.31 10.84
CA PHE A 456 -9.25 -30.59 11.32
C PHE A 456 -10.50 -30.37 12.17
N GLY A 457 -11.34 -31.39 12.22
CA GLY A 457 -12.53 -31.44 13.07
C GLY A 457 -12.60 -32.78 13.80
N ALA A 458 -13.14 -32.75 15.01
CA ALA A 458 -13.44 -33.94 15.79
C ALA A 458 -14.77 -33.74 16.52
N GLY A 459 -15.58 -34.79 16.58
CA GLY A 459 -16.94 -34.69 17.08
C GLY A 459 -17.59 -36.01 17.41
N ILE A 460 -18.82 -35.91 17.86
CA ILE A 460 -19.70 -37.01 18.22
C ILE A 460 -21.02 -36.88 17.48
N TYR A 461 -21.70 -37.99 17.28
CA TYR A 461 -23.03 -38.01 16.69
C TYR A 461 -23.92 -39.07 17.35
N ALA A 462 -25.22 -38.84 17.26
CA ALA A 462 -26.26 -39.76 17.69
C ALA A 462 -27.35 -39.83 16.63
N THR A 463 -27.77 -41.04 16.28
CA THR A 463 -28.82 -41.29 15.29
C THR A 463 -29.86 -42.20 15.89
N TRP A 464 -31.09 -41.72 15.95
CA TRP A 464 -32.27 -42.50 16.27
C TRP A 464 -33.12 -42.68 15.03
N HIS A 465 -33.68 -43.86 14.83
CA HIS A 465 -34.66 -44.08 13.78
C HIS A 465 -35.62 -45.21 14.13
N GLN A 466 -36.82 -45.09 13.58
CA GLN A 466 -37.87 -46.07 13.73
C GLN A 466 -37.70 -47.20 12.70
N LEU A 467 -37.88 -48.43 13.15
CA LEU A 467 -37.83 -49.62 12.32
C LEU A 467 -39.26 -50.10 12.07
N GLN A 468 -39.84 -49.76 10.91
CA GLN A 468 -41.15 -50.29 10.48
C GLN A 468 -41.00 -51.26 9.31
N ASP A 469 -42.11 -51.92 8.96
CA ASP A 469 -42.17 -52.78 7.78
C ASP A 469 -41.79 -52.00 6.51
N LYS A 470 -41.20 -52.73 5.56
CA LYS A 470 -40.78 -52.19 4.26
C LYS A 470 -39.84 -50.99 4.37
N GLN A 471 -39.00 -50.94 5.41
CA GLN A 471 -37.97 -49.90 5.60
C GLN A 471 -38.55 -48.48 5.70
N THR A 472 -39.76 -48.35 6.24
CA THR A 472 -40.38 -47.05 6.52
C THR A 472 -40.10 -46.59 7.95
N GLY A 473 -40.17 -45.28 8.21
CA GLY A 473 -40.03 -44.76 9.57
C GLY A 473 -39.48 -43.34 9.67
N ALA A 474 -39.66 -42.75 10.85
CA ALA A 474 -39.04 -41.48 11.23
C ALA A 474 -37.56 -41.66 11.59
N TYR A 475 -36.78 -40.59 11.46
CA TYR A 475 -35.42 -40.53 12.00
C TYR A 475 -35.11 -39.16 12.60
N VAL A 476 -34.15 -39.17 13.51
CA VAL A 476 -33.50 -37.99 14.08
C VAL A 476 -32.00 -38.25 14.11
N ASP A 477 -31.21 -37.41 13.45
CA ASP A 477 -29.75 -37.42 13.49
C ASP A 477 -29.25 -36.14 14.14
N SER A 478 -28.25 -36.25 15.01
CA SER A 478 -27.65 -35.10 15.68
C SER A 478 -26.15 -35.26 15.76
N TRP A 479 -25.43 -34.14 15.66
CA TRP A 479 -23.99 -34.14 15.78
C TRP A 479 -23.45 -32.84 16.37
N VAL A 480 -22.30 -32.94 17.03
CA VAL A 480 -21.52 -31.82 17.53
C VAL A 480 -20.06 -32.06 17.17
N GLN A 481 -19.36 -31.03 16.69
CA GLN A 481 -17.94 -31.12 16.42
C GLN A 481 -17.22 -29.81 16.73
N TYR A 482 -16.02 -29.95 17.29
CA TYR A 482 -15.05 -28.88 17.41
C TYR A 482 -14.16 -28.87 16.17
N GLN A 483 -13.88 -27.68 15.66
CA GLN A 483 -13.09 -27.47 14.45
C GLN A 483 -12.01 -26.42 14.69
N ARG A 484 -10.85 -26.59 14.05
CA ARG A 484 -9.76 -25.63 14.07
C ARG A 484 -9.12 -25.53 12.67
N PHE A 485 -9.00 -24.30 12.18
CA PHE A 485 -8.38 -23.99 10.89
C PHE A 485 -7.21 -23.03 11.03
N ARG A 486 -6.20 -23.24 10.20
CA ARG A 486 -5.11 -22.31 9.94
C ARG A 486 -5.35 -21.67 8.59
N HIS A 487 -5.26 -20.35 8.54
CA HIS A 487 -5.47 -19.54 7.36
C HIS A 487 -4.15 -18.90 6.95
N ARG A 488 -3.93 -18.81 5.65
CA ARG A 488 -2.82 -18.10 5.03
C ARG A 488 -3.33 -17.39 3.79
N ILE A 489 -3.24 -16.08 3.77
CA ILE A 489 -3.62 -15.22 2.65
C ILE A 489 -2.34 -14.61 2.10
N ASN A 490 -2.12 -14.72 0.79
CA ASN A 490 -1.01 -14.07 0.12
C ASN A 490 -1.59 -12.98 -0.79
N THR A 491 -1.13 -11.76 -0.53
CA THR A 491 -1.38 -10.54 -1.31
C THR A 491 -0.05 -10.11 -1.97
N GLU A 492 -0.09 -9.16 -2.90
CA GLU A 492 1.13 -8.54 -3.44
C GLU A 492 1.99 -7.91 -2.34
N ASP A 493 1.32 -7.37 -1.33
CA ASP A 493 1.96 -6.71 -0.20
C ASP A 493 2.63 -7.71 0.74
N GLY A 494 2.11 -8.93 0.87
CA GLY A 494 2.73 -9.98 1.67
C GLY A 494 1.75 -11.03 2.18
N ILE A 495 2.16 -11.74 3.24
CA ILE A 495 1.46 -12.92 3.73
C ILE A 495 0.82 -12.64 5.09
N GLU A 496 -0.50 -12.83 5.18
CA GLU A 496 -1.27 -12.77 6.42
C GLU A 496 -1.63 -14.17 6.90
N ARG A 497 -1.50 -14.42 8.21
CA ARG A 497 -1.76 -15.73 8.83
C ARG A 497 -2.59 -15.56 10.08
N PHE A 498 -3.62 -16.38 10.23
CA PHE A 498 -4.45 -16.40 11.42
C PHE A 498 -5.07 -17.78 11.64
N THR A 499 -5.76 -17.95 12.76
CA THR A 499 -6.47 -19.20 13.08
C THR A 499 -7.92 -18.94 13.43
N SER A 500 -8.81 -19.79 12.95
CA SER A 500 -10.19 -19.85 13.42
C SER A 500 -10.46 -21.17 14.14
N LYS A 501 -11.36 -21.14 15.12
CA LYS A 501 -11.78 -22.31 15.88
C LYS A 501 -13.21 -22.13 16.39
N GLY A 502 -13.87 -23.24 16.69
CA GLY A 502 -15.17 -23.19 17.34
C GLY A 502 -15.95 -24.49 17.21
N ILE A 503 -17.21 -24.41 17.60
CA ILE A 503 -18.10 -25.56 17.63
C ILE A 503 -19.18 -25.37 16.56
N THR A 504 -19.46 -26.44 15.83
CA THR A 504 -20.65 -26.55 15.00
C THR A 504 -21.50 -27.70 15.52
N ALA A 505 -22.81 -27.54 15.47
CA ALA A 505 -23.77 -28.54 15.93
C ALA A 505 -24.93 -28.63 14.94
N SER A 506 -25.56 -29.79 14.82
CA SER A 506 -26.74 -29.93 13.97
C SER A 506 -27.72 -30.95 14.54
N ILE A 507 -28.98 -30.75 14.20
CA ILE A 507 -30.05 -31.72 14.34
C ILE A 507 -30.81 -31.81 13.00
N GLU A 508 -31.00 -33.02 12.52
CA GLU A 508 -31.73 -33.35 11.29
C GLU A 508 -32.85 -34.33 11.64
N ALA A 509 -34.02 -34.16 11.05
CA ALA A 509 -35.14 -35.07 11.19
C ALA A 509 -35.82 -35.29 9.84
N GLY A 510 -36.42 -36.46 9.67
CA GLY A 510 -37.19 -36.77 8.47
C GLY A 510 -37.98 -38.07 8.59
N TYR A 511 -38.66 -38.44 7.53
CA TYR A 511 -39.51 -39.63 7.49
C TYR A 511 -39.37 -40.34 6.15
N ASN A 512 -39.04 -41.63 6.13
CA ASN A 512 -38.93 -42.40 4.89
C ASN A 512 -40.28 -43.07 4.58
N ALA A 513 -41.06 -42.49 3.66
CA ALA A 513 -42.36 -43.02 3.26
C ALA A 513 -42.24 -43.88 1.99
N LEU A 514 -42.80 -45.09 2.01
CA LEU A 514 -42.94 -45.93 0.82
C LEU A 514 -44.13 -45.42 -0.01
N LEU A 515 -43.89 -45.11 -1.27
CA LEU A 515 -44.92 -44.66 -2.21
C LEU A 515 -45.45 -45.78 -3.09
N ALA A 516 -44.55 -46.66 -3.54
CA ALA A 516 -44.90 -47.77 -4.42
C ALA A 516 -43.90 -48.91 -4.28
N GLU A 517 -44.39 -50.12 -4.53
CA GLU A 517 -43.61 -51.36 -4.53
C GLU A 517 -44.03 -52.21 -5.72
N HIS A 518 -43.07 -52.75 -6.46
CA HIS A 518 -43.29 -53.59 -7.62
C HIS A 518 -42.29 -54.74 -7.65
N LEU A 519 -42.73 -55.90 -8.15
CA LEU A 519 -41.88 -57.06 -8.38
C LEU A 519 -41.86 -57.36 -9.88
N THR A 520 -40.68 -57.32 -10.49
CA THR A 520 -40.53 -57.62 -11.91
C THR A 520 -40.63 -59.12 -12.17
N GLU A 521 -40.95 -59.51 -13.41
CA GLU A 521 -40.97 -60.93 -13.84
C GLU A 521 -39.64 -61.65 -13.61
N LYS A 522 -38.53 -60.91 -13.60
CA LYS A 522 -37.17 -61.42 -13.31
C LYS A 522 -36.87 -61.52 -11.81
N GLY A 523 -37.88 -61.34 -10.94
CA GLY A 523 -37.74 -61.42 -9.48
C GLY A 523 -37.04 -60.22 -8.83
N THR A 524 -36.86 -59.10 -9.53
CA THR A 524 -36.25 -57.88 -8.96
C THR A 524 -37.33 -57.07 -8.23
N GLN A 525 -37.11 -56.76 -6.96
CA GLN A 525 -38.01 -55.93 -6.18
C GLN A 525 -37.61 -54.45 -6.32
N ILE A 526 -38.59 -53.61 -6.65
CA ILE A 526 -38.43 -52.16 -6.84
C ILE A 526 -39.30 -51.46 -5.80
N ARG A 527 -38.70 -50.59 -4.99
CA ARG A 527 -39.42 -49.75 -4.01
C ARG A 527 -39.12 -48.29 -4.25
N PHE A 528 -40.16 -47.46 -4.26
CA PHE A 528 -40.05 -46.01 -4.39
C PHE A 528 -40.33 -45.35 -3.05
N TYR A 529 -39.40 -44.52 -2.58
CA TYR A 529 -39.54 -43.78 -1.33
C TYR A 529 -39.52 -42.28 -1.56
N LEU A 530 -40.25 -41.57 -0.71
CA LEU A 530 -40.15 -40.13 -0.55
C LEU A 530 -39.80 -39.80 0.90
N GLN A 531 -38.77 -39.00 1.07
CA GLN A 531 -38.21 -38.65 2.37
C GLN A 531 -38.19 -37.12 2.55
N PRO A 532 -39.25 -36.50 3.10
CA PRO A 532 -39.16 -35.15 3.62
C PRO A 532 -38.10 -35.08 4.74
N GLN A 533 -37.35 -33.98 4.76
CA GLN A 533 -36.23 -33.78 5.68
C GLN A 533 -36.06 -32.31 6.05
N ALA A 534 -35.76 -32.06 7.32
CA ALA A 534 -35.45 -30.75 7.86
C ALA A 534 -34.21 -30.83 8.74
N GLN A 535 -33.35 -29.83 8.67
CA GLN A 535 -32.11 -29.76 9.43
C GLN A 535 -31.88 -28.34 9.94
N LEU A 536 -31.45 -28.24 11.19
CA LEU A 536 -31.02 -27.01 11.83
C LEU A 536 -29.57 -27.16 12.29
N THR A 537 -28.71 -26.23 11.86
CA THR A 537 -27.27 -26.27 12.12
C THR A 537 -26.81 -24.98 12.77
N TYR A 538 -26.16 -25.08 13.92
CA TYR A 538 -25.43 -23.99 14.57
C TYR A 538 -24.00 -23.90 14.01
N LEU A 539 -23.63 -22.70 13.56
CA LEU A 539 -22.35 -22.37 12.96
C LEU A 539 -21.58 -21.43 13.89
N GLY A 540 -20.62 -21.96 14.65
CA GLY A 540 -19.92 -21.24 15.72
C GLY A 540 -18.41 -21.15 15.58
N VAL A 541 -17.86 -21.36 14.37
CA VAL A 541 -16.41 -21.21 14.13
C VAL A 541 -16.10 -19.74 13.86
N ASN A 542 -15.20 -19.17 14.66
CA ASN A 542 -14.76 -17.79 14.53
C ASN A 542 -13.23 -17.68 14.71
N GLY A 543 -12.65 -16.58 14.27
CA GLY A 543 -11.24 -16.26 14.51
C GLY A 543 -11.08 -14.78 14.80
N ASP A 544 -10.18 -14.46 15.72
CA ASP A 544 -9.74 -13.09 15.95
C ASP A 544 -8.40 -12.92 15.23
N LEU A 545 -8.25 -11.81 14.50
CA LEU A 545 -6.98 -11.45 13.89
C LEU A 545 -6.81 -9.92 13.84
N THR A 546 -5.56 -9.51 13.93
CA THR A 546 -5.12 -8.16 13.61
C THR A 546 -4.26 -8.27 12.38
N ASP A 547 -4.59 -7.49 11.35
CA ASP A 547 -3.89 -7.55 10.07
C ASP A 547 -2.56 -6.79 10.09
N SER A 548 -1.84 -6.82 8.96
CA SER A 548 -0.56 -6.13 8.83
C SER A 548 -0.66 -4.59 8.83
N GLY A 549 -1.87 -4.04 8.71
CA GLY A 549 -2.18 -2.61 8.84
C GLY A 549 -2.67 -2.20 10.23
N ASN A 550 -2.51 -3.06 11.24
CA ASN A 550 -3.01 -2.86 12.61
C ASN A 550 -4.54 -2.66 12.72
N SER A 551 -5.31 -3.13 11.74
CA SER A 551 -6.78 -3.06 11.79
C SER A 551 -7.32 -4.36 12.40
N LYS A 552 -8.39 -4.25 13.20
CA LYS A 552 -9.03 -5.43 13.79
C LYS A 552 -9.96 -6.05 12.75
N VAL A 553 -9.70 -7.29 12.39
CA VAL A 553 -10.49 -8.02 11.39
C VAL A 553 -11.36 -9.05 12.10
N ASN A 554 -12.67 -8.89 11.98
CA ASN A 554 -13.67 -9.80 12.53
C ASN A 554 -14.33 -10.59 11.40
N LEU A 555 -14.30 -11.92 11.48
CA LEU A 555 -15.04 -12.77 10.55
C LEU A 555 -16.53 -12.74 10.89
N LEU A 556 -17.36 -12.40 9.90
CA LEU A 556 -18.80 -12.32 10.04
C LEU A 556 -19.47 -13.66 9.73
N GLY A 557 -20.69 -13.85 10.25
CA GLY A 557 -21.48 -15.06 10.05
C GLY A 557 -21.16 -16.21 11.01
N SER A 558 -20.32 -15.99 12.03
CA SER A 558 -20.20 -16.91 13.16
C SER A 558 -21.34 -16.72 14.17
N ARG A 559 -21.57 -17.73 15.02
CA ARG A 559 -22.65 -17.79 16.02
C ARG A 559 -24.03 -17.53 15.37
N GLN A 560 -24.35 -18.35 14.37
CA GLN A 560 -25.61 -18.26 13.63
C GLN A 560 -26.28 -19.63 13.47
N LEU A 561 -27.56 -19.60 13.10
CA LEU A 561 -28.32 -20.78 12.69
C LEU A 561 -28.49 -20.82 11.17
N GLN A 562 -28.33 -22.02 10.61
CA GLN A 562 -28.67 -22.36 9.23
C GLN A 562 -29.77 -23.42 9.26
N SER A 563 -30.86 -23.19 8.53
CA SER A 563 -31.93 -24.16 8.33
C SER A 563 -31.90 -24.71 6.91
N ARG A 564 -32.15 -26.00 6.76
CA ARG A 564 -32.34 -26.68 5.49
C ARG A 564 -33.66 -27.44 5.54
N VAL A 565 -34.51 -27.25 4.54
CA VAL A 565 -35.77 -28.00 4.40
C VAL A 565 -35.85 -28.53 2.98
N GLY A 566 -36.23 -29.79 2.81
CA GLY A 566 -36.29 -30.40 1.50
C GLY A 566 -36.94 -31.77 1.50
N ALA A 567 -36.85 -32.44 0.35
CA ALA A 567 -37.30 -33.80 0.19
C ALA A 567 -36.33 -34.57 -0.71
N GLN A 568 -36.21 -35.87 -0.45
CA GLN A 568 -35.41 -36.80 -1.22
C GLN A 568 -36.29 -37.93 -1.76
N ALA A 569 -36.25 -38.18 -3.07
CA ALA A 569 -36.89 -39.33 -3.69
C ALA A 569 -35.84 -40.41 -3.97
N LYS A 570 -36.14 -41.66 -3.65
CA LYS A 570 -35.25 -42.82 -3.81
C LYS A 570 -35.98 -43.92 -4.56
N ALA A 571 -35.27 -44.64 -5.42
CA ALA A 571 -35.74 -45.89 -6.01
C ALA A 571 -34.77 -46.99 -5.63
N GLN A 572 -35.23 -48.02 -4.92
CA GLN A 572 -34.41 -49.14 -4.46
C GLN A 572 -34.69 -50.37 -5.32
N PHE A 573 -33.67 -50.83 -6.03
CA PHE A 573 -33.70 -52.04 -6.85
C PHE A 573 -32.94 -53.14 -6.12
N THR A 574 -33.66 -54.16 -5.67
CA THR A 574 -33.09 -55.33 -5.00
C THR A 574 -33.03 -56.48 -5.99
N PHE A 575 -31.81 -56.78 -6.45
CA PHE A 575 -31.57 -57.84 -7.43
C PHE A 575 -31.48 -59.21 -6.76
N THR A 576 -31.75 -60.27 -7.53
CA THR A 576 -31.73 -61.67 -7.07
C THR A 576 -30.34 -62.14 -6.61
N ASN A 577 -29.27 -61.47 -7.04
CA ASN A 577 -27.89 -61.75 -6.61
C ASN A 577 -27.52 -61.08 -5.26
N GLY A 578 -28.48 -60.44 -4.57
CA GLY A 578 -28.27 -59.79 -3.28
C GLY A 578 -27.62 -58.40 -3.35
N VAL A 579 -27.43 -57.85 -4.55
CA VAL A 579 -26.99 -56.46 -4.75
C VAL A 579 -28.20 -55.53 -4.69
N ILE A 580 -28.07 -54.42 -3.98
CA ILE A 580 -29.08 -53.36 -3.95
C ILE A 580 -28.52 -52.12 -4.62
N PHE A 581 -29.23 -51.61 -5.63
CA PHE A 581 -28.92 -50.37 -6.33
C PHE A 581 -29.97 -49.31 -5.99
N GLN A 582 -29.54 -48.15 -5.52
CA GLN A 582 -30.43 -47.10 -5.02
C GLN A 582 -30.04 -45.71 -5.54
N PRO A 583 -30.50 -45.32 -6.73
CA PRO A 583 -30.46 -43.93 -7.17
C PRO A 583 -31.40 -43.06 -6.34
N PHE A 584 -31.00 -41.79 -6.17
CA PHE A 584 -31.82 -40.80 -5.50
C PHE A 584 -31.58 -39.39 -6.02
N VAL A 585 -32.60 -38.55 -5.84
CA VAL A 585 -32.55 -37.11 -6.08
C VAL A 585 -33.10 -36.40 -4.85
N ALA A 586 -32.53 -35.26 -4.49
CA ALA A 586 -33.06 -34.40 -3.45
C ALA A 586 -33.08 -32.94 -3.88
N LEU A 587 -34.07 -32.22 -3.39
CA LEU A 587 -34.19 -30.78 -3.54
C LEU A 587 -34.32 -30.17 -2.14
N ASN A 588 -33.46 -29.20 -1.82
CA ASN A 588 -33.43 -28.54 -0.53
C ASN A 588 -33.42 -27.02 -0.69
N SER A 589 -34.14 -26.33 0.19
CA SER A 589 -34.03 -24.89 0.42
C SER A 589 -33.18 -24.65 1.67
N ILE A 590 -32.14 -23.85 1.53
CA ILE A 590 -31.20 -23.49 2.61
C ILE A 590 -31.39 -22.02 2.93
N TYR A 591 -31.56 -21.73 4.21
CA TYR A 591 -31.64 -20.38 4.75
C TYR A 591 -30.60 -20.18 5.86
N GLN A 592 -29.92 -19.04 5.84
CA GLN A 592 -28.91 -18.64 6.80
C GLN A 592 -29.35 -17.35 7.49
N GLN A 593 -29.29 -17.33 8.82
CA GLN A 593 -29.72 -16.17 9.62
C GLN A 593 -28.87 -14.92 9.33
N LYS A 594 -27.55 -15.10 9.16
CA LYS A 594 -26.58 -14.03 8.94
C LYS A 594 -25.76 -14.33 7.68
N PRO A 595 -25.49 -13.33 6.82
CA PRO A 595 -24.56 -13.54 5.72
C PRO A 595 -23.13 -13.71 6.26
N PHE A 596 -22.33 -14.50 5.55
CA PHE A 596 -20.89 -14.58 5.81
C PHE A 596 -20.16 -13.37 5.23
N GLY A 597 -19.03 -13.00 5.83
CA GLY A 597 -18.30 -11.81 5.41
C GLY A 597 -17.14 -11.47 6.32
N VAL A 598 -16.71 -10.22 6.24
CA VAL A 598 -15.66 -9.64 7.08
C VAL A 598 -16.05 -8.23 7.50
N GLU A 599 -15.65 -7.86 8.71
CA GLU A 599 -15.72 -6.51 9.25
C GLU A 599 -14.32 -6.07 9.63
N ILE A 600 -13.89 -4.91 9.10
CA ILE A 600 -12.60 -4.30 9.42
C ILE A 600 -12.88 -2.84 9.79
N ASP A 601 -12.45 -2.42 10.99
CA ASP A 601 -12.67 -1.06 11.51
C ASP A 601 -14.12 -0.54 11.34
N ASN A 602 -15.10 -1.39 11.69
CA ASN A 602 -16.56 -1.15 11.59
C ASN A 602 -17.15 -1.11 10.16
N GLU A 603 -16.35 -1.32 9.12
CA GLU A 603 -16.85 -1.44 7.75
C GLU A 603 -17.04 -2.90 7.36
N ARG A 604 -18.24 -3.23 6.84
CA ARG A 604 -18.64 -4.61 6.53
C ARG A 604 -18.65 -4.87 5.03
N ARG A 605 -18.15 -6.04 4.65
CA ARG A 605 -18.28 -6.61 3.31
C ARG A 605 -18.76 -8.05 3.42
N VAL A 606 -19.86 -8.39 2.76
CA VAL A 606 -20.56 -9.67 2.92
C VAL A 606 -20.76 -10.40 1.59
N ILE A 607 -20.90 -11.71 1.67
CA ILE A 607 -21.38 -12.57 0.59
C ILE A 607 -22.90 -12.66 0.71
N ASN A 608 -23.62 -12.40 -0.38
CA ASN A 608 -25.08 -12.47 -0.37
C ASN A 608 -25.57 -13.92 -0.53
N ASN A 609 -25.38 -14.73 0.51
CA ASN A 609 -25.67 -16.18 0.54
C ASN A 609 -26.80 -16.58 1.50
N LYS A 610 -27.66 -15.64 1.92
CA LYS A 610 -28.73 -15.90 2.89
C LYS A 610 -29.67 -17.02 2.49
N THR A 611 -29.97 -17.14 1.20
CA THR A 611 -30.86 -18.17 0.66
C THR A 611 -30.19 -18.88 -0.51
N ALA A 612 -30.26 -20.21 -0.54
CA ALA A 612 -29.81 -21.02 -1.65
C ALA A 612 -30.74 -22.19 -1.89
N ILE A 613 -30.92 -22.55 -3.16
CA ILE A 613 -31.54 -23.82 -3.54
C ILE A 613 -30.44 -24.82 -3.84
N GLU A 614 -30.55 -26.01 -3.27
CA GLU A 614 -29.65 -27.11 -3.49
C GLU A 614 -30.36 -28.26 -4.19
N SER A 615 -29.81 -28.71 -5.30
CA SER A 615 -30.15 -29.99 -5.91
C SER A 615 -29.04 -31.00 -5.66
N GLN A 616 -29.43 -32.22 -5.31
CA GLN A 616 -28.53 -33.33 -5.06
C GLN A 616 -28.96 -34.53 -5.90
N LEU A 617 -27.99 -35.15 -6.55
CA LEU A 617 -28.14 -36.41 -7.27
C LEU A 617 -27.17 -37.41 -6.65
N GLY A 618 -27.59 -38.66 -6.51
CA GLY A 618 -26.71 -39.67 -5.99
C GLY A 618 -27.16 -41.08 -6.29
N VAL A 619 -26.24 -42.00 -6.04
CA VAL A 619 -26.45 -43.43 -6.20
C VAL A 619 -25.74 -44.16 -5.09
N ALA A 620 -26.41 -45.14 -4.50
CA ALA A 620 -25.84 -46.06 -3.53
C ALA A 620 -25.89 -47.50 -4.08
N LEU A 621 -24.80 -48.23 -3.88
CA LEU A 621 -24.65 -49.63 -4.25
C LEU A 621 -24.27 -50.42 -2.99
N LYS A 622 -25.12 -51.38 -2.62
CA LYS A 622 -24.90 -52.24 -1.45
C LYS A 622 -24.58 -53.66 -1.92
N ILE A 623 -23.45 -54.17 -1.43
CA ILE A 623 -22.86 -55.44 -1.84
C ILE A 623 -22.86 -56.38 -0.64
N LYS A 624 -23.56 -57.52 -0.76
CA LYS A 624 -23.58 -58.60 0.25
C LYS A 624 -23.86 -58.10 1.68
N SER A 625 -24.73 -57.10 1.80
CA SER A 625 -25.17 -56.46 3.04
C SER A 625 -24.11 -55.75 3.89
N HIS A 626 -22.80 -55.99 3.76
CA HIS A 626 -21.76 -55.42 4.63
C HIS A 626 -21.12 -54.14 4.10
N LEU A 627 -21.11 -53.94 2.78
CA LEU A 627 -20.42 -52.83 2.13
C LEU A 627 -21.41 -51.99 1.34
N THR A 628 -21.45 -50.69 1.61
CA THR A 628 -22.19 -49.72 0.80
C THR A 628 -21.24 -48.67 0.23
N LEU A 629 -21.27 -48.52 -1.09
CA LEU A 629 -20.58 -47.46 -1.81
C LEU A 629 -21.60 -46.45 -2.30
N GLN A 630 -21.38 -45.17 -2.04
CA GLN A 630 -22.27 -44.10 -2.47
C GLN A 630 -21.48 -43.00 -3.17
N ALA A 631 -22.01 -42.51 -4.28
CA ALA A 631 -21.52 -41.34 -4.98
C ALA A 631 -22.61 -40.27 -5.02
N THR A 632 -22.25 -39.02 -4.72
CA THR A 632 -23.19 -37.90 -4.73
C THR A 632 -22.61 -36.69 -5.45
N PHE A 633 -23.50 -35.93 -6.09
CA PHE A 633 -23.22 -34.65 -6.69
C PHE A 633 -24.25 -33.63 -6.20
N ASN A 634 -23.76 -32.56 -5.58
CA ASN A 634 -24.57 -31.48 -5.02
C ASN A 634 -24.28 -30.20 -5.80
N ARG A 635 -25.33 -29.48 -6.17
CA ARG A 635 -25.26 -28.14 -6.76
C ARG A 635 -26.07 -27.17 -5.91
N GLN A 636 -25.43 -26.13 -5.40
CA GLN A 636 -26.08 -25.02 -4.70
C GLN A 636 -26.10 -23.79 -5.60
N THR A 637 -27.26 -23.15 -5.68
CA THR A 637 -27.48 -21.95 -6.49
C THR A 637 -28.21 -20.91 -5.65
N GLY A 638 -27.63 -19.73 -5.54
CA GLY A 638 -28.24 -18.51 -5.04
C GLY A 638 -28.00 -17.37 -6.03
N LYS A 639 -28.50 -16.17 -5.71
CA LYS A 639 -28.40 -15.00 -6.60
C LYS A 639 -26.95 -14.58 -6.92
N HIS A 640 -26.04 -14.79 -5.98
CA HIS A 640 -24.64 -14.35 -6.01
C HIS A 640 -23.68 -15.45 -5.54
N HIS A 641 -24.13 -16.70 -5.62
CA HIS A 641 -23.43 -17.84 -5.05
C HIS A 641 -23.71 -19.10 -5.84
N HIS A 642 -22.65 -19.75 -6.30
CA HIS A 642 -22.71 -21.05 -6.95
C HIS A 642 -21.71 -21.99 -6.31
N ALA A 643 -22.14 -23.20 -5.97
CA ALA A 643 -21.24 -24.25 -5.51
C ALA A 643 -21.60 -25.59 -6.13
N LYS A 644 -20.57 -26.38 -6.43
CA LYS A 644 -20.66 -27.76 -6.91
C LYS A 644 -19.78 -28.63 -6.02
N GLN A 645 -20.29 -29.78 -5.59
CA GLN A 645 -19.54 -30.71 -4.77
C GLN A 645 -19.84 -32.15 -5.19
N GLY A 646 -18.78 -32.92 -5.43
CA GLY A 646 -18.84 -34.37 -5.46
C GLY A 646 -18.46 -34.93 -4.09
N ALA A 647 -19.10 -36.03 -3.69
CA ALA A 647 -18.65 -36.84 -2.57
C ALA A 647 -18.71 -38.33 -2.89
N LEU A 648 -17.72 -39.06 -2.38
CA LEU A 648 -17.68 -40.52 -2.37
C LEU A 648 -17.72 -40.99 -0.92
N ASN A 649 -18.70 -41.82 -0.60
CA ASN A 649 -18.88 -42.37 0.73
C ASN A 649 -18.74 -43.90 0.68
N LEU A 650 -17.96 -44.44 1.59
CA LEU A 650 -17.78 -45.87 1.79
C LEU A 650 -18.27 -46.20 3.20
N GLN A 651 -19.15 -47.19 3.31
CA GLN A 651 -19.74 -47.60 4.58
C GLN A 651 -19.55 -49.10 4.75
N TRP A 652 -19.03 -49.49 5.90
CA TRP A 652 -18.82 -50.87 6.31
C TRP A 652 -19.66 -51.15 7.56
N THR A 653 -20.47 -52.19 7.53
CA THR A 653 -21.33 -52.56 8.67
C THR A 653 -21.00 -53.97 9.15
N PHE A 654 -20.77 -54.13 10.44
CA PHE A 654 -20.36 -55.40 11.08
C PHE A 654 -21.10 -55.67 12.38
#